data_AF-A0A0B6ZUD9-F1
#
_entry.id   AF-A0A0B6ZUD9-F1
#
_cell.length_a   1.000
_cell.length_b   1.000
_cell.length_c   1.000
_cell.angle_alpha   90.00
_cell.angle_beta   90.00
_cell.angle_gamma   90.00
#
_symmetry.space_group_name_H-M   'P 1'
#
loop_
_entity.id
_entity.type
_entity.pdbx_description
1 polymer ?
#
loop_
_entity_poly.entity_id
_entity_poly.type
_entity_poly.pdbx_seq_one_letter_code
_entity_poly.pdbx_strand_id
1 'polypeptide(L)'
;LSFALTYCSKDMIQPVLQARCLLETQILYEQINKILNEDKESNLPSSRESPFSARAAIKQTQQILSSTKRTTSAVLSTMTDTKWWQSAVSYLKHPQHHRDVNVTVGKDNHNAGFKKQGCHPYYAGIIEDCYEDVRAADYWGVTTDRRSDAESILSTNLLRTAKLEDMLTQGTQQQPAIEALMDLAKQTMTRDTTLGLAYLMAVPKGYNVDSCFEDFPSTDISLQVAVYFYSLQIYSIIQPYTPPHVYALYRQSPSKIIGRVLDYVASSSELDWPEEVKILVKKLQMYQEMLEDFSQACTLQRLGKGVDVIRFAEDCEYKRETIFGLAMSLDDEVYNISLSLAKRYDLALWEVYMCHLEYLFSDSGLSTEDLQTRVSKLDILPGLKERSSEFTERMMTHIYPTLAGTDLRGMAYFFSLLETVQDKILCGLSPSDHTALLKKLKPACPGVDYKKLMDKETSPLDVLRPCLTASNINTLAKLSSQIPDKDGSFLQPSSLYSSWAGQVFWGRDGTKKSPPENMAAWVHRYEAIGEWIQKLRPEDLLELIDSIVFTSTSREKLDVPCRAEITKRALKFSRQSSTGKKKKQDNSGKVSWEDCSNELQSRLSHLMSLTSDTVQSFAQASDPTFSAYAEKYDLSKGDIQVVEFLLVQMILDGQAVELVEDILQGAPPSSLRTRKVVQHAVSLIVTALRGEDVMKGVRASKSWLEVLQMVVENVRIHQDNGGDLVQAEDVMSLLRSFCSDASFEVPPRLDVLKVLEGSFDLSDTDRTLLTLYRTDALVSSTWSDIKVSEENIISEESRLELFHNILRKCSSKDHFLTLCRILILWPPFSSTFSSDPDKNPWVKSFTAILTSQGEHGGEVVNIVLRDECSEFPLDIKCTEHMFEVLLQHNQPVSAIKIILKSSYDTLLDKSLDILPNLTKDTDDDDLLKLILKNKLSSRVVSMPVFSHLIAYILNCQGQPNCPEYASPSEVASQLYKTGAAAEAGSLLLQARSSHSLLQTFNSALTSASHWFKKA
;
A
#
# COMPACT_ATOMS: atom_id res chain seq x y z
N LEU A 1 68.94 -12.38 -48.04
CA LEU A 1 69.09 -11.12 -47.28
C LEU A 1 69.80 -11.33 -45.94
N SER A 2 69.46 -12.35 -45.14
CA SER A 2 70.15 -12.64 -43.86
C SER A 2 71.67 -12.82 -44.00
N PHE A 3 72.12 -13.57 -45.01
CA PHE A 3 73.54 -13.67 -45.36
C PHE A 3 74.16 -12.31 -45.75
N ALA A 4 73.43 -11.47 -46.47
CA ALA A 4 73.93 -10.15 -46.82
C ALA A 4 74.07 -9.25 -45.58
N LEU A 5 73.14 -9.36 -44.62
CA LEU A 5 73.14 -8.60 -43.38
C LEU A 5 74.36 -8.88 -42.50
N THR A 6 74.84 -10.13 -42.48
CA THR A 6 76.04 -10.53 -41.72
C THR A 6 77.36 -10.15 -42.40
N TYR A 7 77.37 -9.94 -43.72
CA TYR A 7 78.61 -9.78 -44.51
C TYR A 7 78.67 -8.50 -45.38
N CYS A 8 77.72 -7.57 -45.25
CA CYS A 8 77.72 -6.31 -46.00
C CYS A 8 78.63 -5.24 -45.37
N SER A 9 79.02 -4.24 -46.16
CA SER A 9 79.69 -3.04 -45.64
C SER A 9 78.75 -2.24 -44.73
N LYS A 10 79.30 -1.47 -43.78
CA LYS A 10 78.51 -0.70 -42.80
C LYS A 10 77.41 0.15 -43.44
N ASP A 11 77.70 0.78 -44.57
CA ASP A 11 76.78 1.65 -45.32
C ASP A 11 75.59 0.89 -45.93
N MET A 12 75.71 -0.43 -46.07
CA MET A 12 74.69 -1.31 -46.65
C MET A 12 73.83 -2.02 -45.60
N ILE A 13 74.17 -1.92 -44.30
CA ILE A 13 73.41 -2.58 -43.23
C ILE A 13 71.97 -2.06 -43.19
N GLN A 14 71.77 -0.74 -43.13
CA GLN A 14 70.44 -0.14 -43.04
C GLN A 14 69.59 -0.42 -44.30
N PRO A 15 70.08 -0.25 -45.54
CA PRO A 15 69.32 -0.62 -46.74
C PRO A 15 68.97 -2.11 -46.82
N VAL A 16 69.87 -3.01 -46.42
CA VAL A 16 69.62 -4.47 -46.43
C VAL A 16 68.63 -4.87 -45.34
N LEU A 17 68.71 -4.25 -44.16
CA LEU A 17 67.77 -4.44 -43.06
C LEU A 17 66.37 -3.95 -43.45
N GLN A 18 66.25 -2.75 -44.03
CA GLN A 18 64.97 -2.22 -44.50
C GLN A 18 64.34 -3.09 -45.60
N ALA A 19 65.14 -3.54 -46.58
CA ALA A 19 64.67 -4.45 -47.62
C ALA A 19 64.23 -5.81 -47.06
N ARG A 20 64.93 -6.31 -46.04
CA ARG A 20 64.54 -7.53 -45.33
C ARG A 20 63.21 -7.32 -44.58
N CYS A 21 63.07 -6.24 -43.81
CA CYS A 21 61.84 -5.96 -43.08
C CYS A 21 60.65 -5.86 -44.03
N LEU A 22 60.74 -5.09 -45.12
CA LEU A 22 59.65 -4.96 -46.10
C LEU A 22 59.23 -6.30 -46.73
N LEU A 23 60.21 -7.15 -47.09
CA LEU A 23 59.95 -8.46 -47.66
C LEU A 23 59.34 -9.41 -46.63
N GLU A 24 59.83 -9.38 -45.40
CA GLU A 24 59.34 -10.19 -44.29
C GLU A 24 57.91 -9.79 -43.91
N THR A 25 57.63 -8.49 -43.83
CA THR A 25 56.27 -7.95 -43.63
C THR A 25 55.34 -8.39 -44.76
N GLN A 26 55.75 -8.32 -46.03
CA GLN A 26 54.92 -8.80 -47.14
C GLN A 26 54.57 -10.30 -47.01
N ILE A 27 55.56 -11.14 -46.69
CA ILE A 27 55.34 -12.58 -46.49
C ILE A 27 54.35 -12.84 -45.35
N LEU A 28 54.49 -12.11 -44.23
CA LEU A 28 53.62 -12.28 -43.07
C LEU A 28 52.19 -11.80 -43.36
N TYR A 29 52.00 -10.68 -44.07
CA TYR A 29 50.68 -10.23 -44.51
C TYR A 29 50.02 -11.25 -45.45
N GLU A 30 50.76 -11.84 -46.38
CA GLU A 30 50.25 -12.92 -47.25
C GLU A 30 49.81 -14.13 -46.42
N GLN A 31 50.59 -14.51 -45.40
CA GLN A 31 50.25 -15.62 -44.49
C GLN A 31 49.04 -15.31 -43.60
N ILE A 32 48.96 -14.11 -43.02
CA ILE A 32 47.84 -13.67 -42.18
C ILE A 32 46.56 -13.56 -43.02
N ASN A 33 46.62 -12.95 -44.21
CA ASN A 33 45.46 -12.85 -45.09
C ASN A 33 44.98 -14.21 -45.62
N LYS A 34 45.88 -15.19 -45.78
CA LYS A 34 45.52 -16.57 -46.12
C LYS A 34 44.75 -17.25 -44.98
N ILE A 35 45.11 -16.96 -43.73
CA ILE A 35 44.41 -17.47 -42.54
C ILE A 35 43.08 -16.73 -42.33
N LEU A 36 43.03 -15.41 -42.58
CA LEU A 36 41.82 -14.60 -42.42
C LEU A 36 40.77 -14.79 -43.54
N ASN A 37 41.20 -15.16 -44.76
CA ASN A 37 40.34 -15.36 -45.93
C ASN A 37 40.47 -16.80 -46.46
N GLU A 38 39.88 -17.79 -45.77
CA GLU A 38 40.02 -19.20 -46.15
C GLU A 38 39.39 -19.58 -47.53
N ASP A 39 38.78 -18.65 -48.29
CA ASP A 39 37.92 -18.99 -49.44
C ASP A 39 38.26 -18.36 -50.81
N LYS A 40 39.47 -17.81 -51.03
CA LYS A 40 39.86 -17.36 -52.39
C LYS A 40 41.26 -17.81 -52.79
N GLU A 41 41.33 -18.89 -53.57
CA GLU A 41 42.49 -19.25 -54.37
C GLU A 41 42.93 -18.05 -55.24
N SER A 42 44.00 -17.39 -54.82
CA SER A 42 44.69 -16.41 -55.66
C SER A 42 45.79 -17.13 -56.43
N ASN A 43 45.58 -17.26 -57.74
CA ASN A 43 46.57 -17.76 -58.69
C ASN A 43 47.90 -16.97 -58.59
N LEU A 44 48.94 -17.59 -58.03
CA LEU A 44 50.31 -17.07 -58.03
C LEU A 44 51.14 -17.76 -59.12
N PRO A 45 51.95 -17.02 -59.92
CA PRO A 45 52.84 -17.63 -60.89
C PRO A 45 53.95 -18.43 -60.20
N SER A 46 54.06 -19.70 -60.57
CA SER A 46 55.16 -20.58 -60.21
C SER A 46 56.47 -20.16 -60.87
N SER A 47 57.58 -20.26 -60.11
CA SER A 47 58.99 -20.01 -60.48
C SER A 47 59.52 -18.60 -60.15
N ARG A 48 60.20 -18.48 -58.99
CA ARG A 48 61.13 -17.40 -58.67
C ARG A 48 62.53 -18.00 -58.52
N GLU A 49 63.41 -17.75 -59.49
CA GLU A 49 64.82 -18.15 -59.41
C GLU A 49 65.54 -17.37 -58.29
N SER A 50 66.42 -18.07 -57.56
CA SER A 50 67.16 -17.51 -56.43
C SER A 50 68.34 -16.65 -56.91
N PRO A 51 68.50 -15.40 -56.43
CA PRO A 51 69.62 -14.56 -56.83
C PRO A 51 70.95 -15.02 -56.22
N PHE A 52 71.97 -15.16 -57.06
CA PHE A 52 73.32 -15.63 -56.69
C PHE A 52 74.21 -14.56 -56.02
N SER A 53 73.75 -13.34 -55.74
CA SER A 53 74.51 -12.33 -54.97
C SER A 53 73.65 -11.30 -54.23
N ALA A 54 74.18 -10.72 -53.15
CA ALA A 54 73.50 -9.70 -52.34
C ALA A 54 73.12 -8.43 -53.12
N ARG A 55 73.99 -7.96 -54.02
CA ARG A 55 73.68 -6.82 -54.92
C ARG A 55 72.59 -7.19 -55.92
N ALA A 56 72.61 -8.41 -56.46
CA ALA A 56 71.55 -8.90 -57.35
C ALA A 56 70.22 -9.06 -56.59
N ALA A 57 70.24 -9.54 -55.34
CA ALA A 57 69.07 -9.62 -54.49
C ALA A 57 68.49 -8.23 -54.18
N ILE A 58 69.33 -7.23 -53.89
CA ILE A 58 68.88 -5.82 -53.69
C ILE A 58 68.32 -5.25 -54.99
N LYS A 59 68.96 -5.48 -56.13
CA LYS A 59 68.51 -4.98 -57.45
C LYS A 59 67.24 -5.68 -57.91
N GLN A 60 67.09 -6.98 -57.67
CA GLN A 60 65.89 -7.77 -57.96
C GLN A 60 64.77 -7.39 -57.00
N THR A 61 65.07 -7.13 -55.72
CA THR A 61 64.08 -6.57 -54.76
C THR A 61 63.66 -5.17 -55.19
N GLN A 62 64.58 -4.30 -55.63
CA GLN A 62 64.27 -2.97 -56.18
C GLN A 62 63.55 -3.02 -57.53
N GLN A 63 63.83 -4.01 -58.38
CA GLN A 63 63.11 -4.28 -59.63
C GLN A 63 61.71 -4.79 -59.35
N ILE A 64 61.54 -5.70 -58.39
CA ILE A 64 60.22 -6.16 -57.92
C ILE A 64 59.47 -4.99 -57.29
N LEU A 65 60.11 -4.15 -56.48
CA LEU A 65 59.52 -2.94 -55.90
C LEU A 65 59.12 -1.91 -56.98
N SER A 66 59.83 -1.84 -58.11
CA SER A 66 59.55 -0.87 -59.19
C SER A 66 58.62 -1.39 -60.30
N SER A 67 58.64 -2.69 -60.63
CA SER A 67 57.70 -3.33 -61.57
C SER A 67 56.30 -3.51 -60.98
N THR A 68 56.22 -3.55 -59.65
CA THR A 68 55.00 -3.84 -58.88
C THR A 68 54.41 -2.57 -58.27
N LYS A 69 54.68 -1.38 -58.84
CA LYS A 69 54.29 -0.06 -58.30
C LYS A 69 52.81 0.10 -57.95
N ARG A 70 51.88 -0.63 -58.59
CA ARG A 70 50.44 -0.59 -58.25
C ARG A 70 50.10 -1.45 -57.03
N THR A 71 50.73 -2.62 -56.89
CA THR A 71 50.49 -3.56 -55.79
C THR A 71 51.32 -3.25 -54.55
N THR A 72 52.53 -2.70 -54.67
CA THR A 72 53.31 -2.20 -53.52
C THR A 72 52.77 -0.88 -52.96
N SER A 73 52.18 -0.01 -53.80
CA SER A 73 51.42 1.16 -53.34
C SER A 73 50.16 0.74 -52.59
N ALA A 74 49.44 -0.27 -53.08
CA ALA A 74 48.26 -0.80 -52.42
C ALA A 74 48.62 -1.47 -51.08
N VAL A 75 49.68 -2.30 -51.06
CA VAL A 75 50.19 -2.98 -49.86
C VAL A 75 50.69 -1.97 -48.81
N LEU A 76 51.44 -0.93 -49.20
CA LEU A 76 51.87 0.14 -48.28
C LEU A 76 50.70 1.00 -47.77
N SER A 77 49.65 1.23 -48.57
CA SER A 77 48.44 1.93 -48.11
C SER A 77 47.53 1.08 -47.23
N THR A 78 47.48 -0.24 -47.46
CA THR A 78 46.79 -1.19 -46.57
C THR A 78 47.60 -1.50 -45.31
N MET A 79 48.93 -1.35 -45.36
CA MET A 79 49.81 -1.49 -44.18
C MET A 79 49.51 -0.45 -43.11
N THR A 80 49.03 0.73 -43.50
CA THR A 80 48.56 1.78 -42.58
C THR A 80 47.05 1.74 -42.33
N ASP A 81 46.33 0.74 -42.83
CA ASP A 81 44.87 0.65 -42.69
C ASP A 81 44.50 0.15 -41.29
N THR A 82 44.06 1.08 -40.46
CA THR A 82 43.57 0.80 -39.10
C THR A 82 42.43 -0.22 -39.09
N LYS A 83 41.64 -0.34 -40.17
CA LYS A 83 40.55 -1.31 -40.25
C LYS A 83 41.04 -2.74 -40.43
N TRP A 84 42.12 -2.95 -41.18
CA TRP A 84 42.72 -4.27 -41.34
C TRP A 84 43.29 -4.74 -39.99
N TRP A 85 44.02 -3.86 -39.29
CA TRP A 85 44.55 -4.14 -37.96
C TRP A 85 43.44 -4.47 -36.96
N GLN A 86 42.38 -3.66 -36.91
CA GLN A 86 41.22 -3.94 -36.05
C GLN A 86 40.56 -5.28 -36.39
N SER A 87 40.49 -5.66 -37.66
CA SER A 87 39.93 -6.95 -38.09
C SER A 87 40.84 -8.14 -37.76
N ALA A 88 42.16 -7.96 -37.83
CA ALA A 88 43.12 -9.02 -37.52
C ALA A 88 43.24 -9.23 -36.00
N VAL A 89 43.20 -8.14 -35.23
CA VAL A 89 43.17 -8.16 -33.76
C VAL A 89 41.80 -8.63 -33.24
N SER A 90 40.69 -8.30 -33.90
CA SER A 90 39.37 -8.84 -33.51
C SER A 90 39.29 -10.36 -33.71
N TYR A 91 39.98 -10.91 -34.71
CA TYR A 91 40.12 -12.35 -34.89
C TYR A 91 40.94 -12.99 -33.75
N LEU A 92 41.93 -12.29 -33.19
CA LEU A 92 42.58 -12.73 -31.95
C LEU A 92 41.57 -12.74 -30.79
N LYS A 93 40.76 -11.69 -30.61
CA LYS A 93 39.77 -11.60 -29.51
C LYS A 93 38.65 -12.66 -29.60
N HIS A 94 38.24 -13.00 -30.81
CA HIS A 94 37.19 -13.97 -31.09
C HIS A 94 37.64 -14.91 -32.22
N PRO A 95 38.51 -15.90 -31.93
CA PRO A 95 38.77 -16.96 -32.90
C PRO A 95 37.43 -17.65 -33.12
N GLN A 96 36.92 -17.62 -34.36
CA GLN A 96 35.66 -18.28 -34.68
C GLN A 96 35.76 -19.73 -34.19
N HIS A 97 34.82 -20.15 -33.34
CA HIS A 97 34.72 -21.53 -32.86
C HIS A 97 34.88 -22.49 -34.05
N HIS A 98 36.06 -23.11 -34.17
CA HIS A 98 36.18 -24.30 -34.99
C HIS A 98 35.18 -25.29 -34.43
N ARG A 99 34.25 -25.74 -35.28
CA ARG A 99 33.33 -26.83 -34.97
C ARG A 99 34.15 -28.01 -34.49
N ASP A 100 34.13 -28.25 -33.18
CA ASP A 100 34.67 -29.47 -32.59
C ASP A 100 33.93 -30.67 -33.19
N VAL A 101 34.65 -31.43 -34.02
CA VAL A 101 34.28 -32.80 -34.32
C VAL A 101 34.60 -33.61 -33.07
N ASN A 102 33.56 -33.95 -32.31
CA ASN A 102 33.45 -35.05 -31.35
C ASN A 102 34.77 -35.72 -30.96
N VAL A 103 35.41 -35.20 -29.91
CA VAL A 103 36.29 -36.00 -29.05
C VAL A 103 35.77 -35.87 -27.63
N THR A 104 35.13 -36.93 -27.16
CA THR A 104 34.75 -37.12 -25.76
C THR A 104 36.02 -37.31 -24.91
N VAL A 105 36.57 -36.20 -24.40
CA VAL A 105 37.46 -36.17 -23.24
C VAL A 105 36.89 -35.13 -22.26
N GLY A 106 37.00 -35.41 -20.97
CA GLY A 106 36.25 -34.77 -19.88
C GLY A 106 36.28 -33.24 -19.84
N LYS A 107 35.24 -32.69 -19.23
CA LYS A 107 34.98 -31.26 -18.98
C LYS A 107 36.11 -30.56 -18.21
N ASP A 108 37.23 -30.26 -18.86
CA ASP A 108 38.17 -29.24 -18.37
C ASP A 108 38.03 -27.98 -19.23
N ASN A 109 37.57 -26.90 -18.61
CA ASN A 109 37.39 -25.57 -19.22
C ASN A 109 38.74 -24.88 -19.53
N HIS A 110 39.80 -25.62 -19.87
CA HIS A 110 41.11 -25.11 -20.27
C HIS A 110 41.70 -24.04 -19.33
N ASN A 111 41.57 -24.22 -18.01
CA ASN A 111 41.96 -23.24 -16.98
C ASN A 111 41.40 -21.81 -17.19
N ALA A 112 40.25 -21.66 -17.86
CA ALA A 112 39.63 -20.35 -18.10
C ALA A 112 39.31 -19.57 -16.82
N GLY A 113 39.08 -20.28 -15.71
CA GLY A 113 38.89 -19.67 -14.38
C GLY A 113 40.17 -19.32 -13.64
N PHE A 114 41.35 -19.46 -14.26
CA PHE A 114 42.69 -19.16 -13.73
C PHE A 114 42.98 -19.75 -12.33
N LYS A 115 42.47 -20.95 -12.03
CA LYS A 115 42.59 -21.57 -10.70
C LYS A 115 43.94 -22.22 -10.43
N LYS A 116 44.69 -22.56 -11.48
CA LYS A 116 46.05 -23.12 -11.43
C LYS A 116 47.00 -22.25 -12.22
N GLN A 117 48.30 -22.29 -11.89
CA GLN A 117 49.32 -21.61 -12.67
C GLN A 117 49.49 -22.31 -14.02
N GLY A 118 49.29 -21.58 -15.11
CA GLY A 118 49.55 -22.09 -16.46
C GLY A 118 51.06 -22.23 -16.71
N CYS A 119 51.49 -23.39 -17.17
CA CYS A 119 52.90 -23.70 -17.44
C CYS A 119 53.06 -24.26 -18.86
N HIS A 120 54.12 -23.84 -19.56
CA HIS A 120 54.51 -24.53 -20.79
C HIS A 120 54.84 -26.00 -20.46
N PRO A 121 54.41 -27.00 -21.25
CA PRO A 121 54.56 -28.43 -20.91
C PRO A 121 56.00 -28.85 -20.61
N TYR A 122 56.97 -28.20 -21.26
CA TYR A 122 58.39 -28.41 -20.98
C TYR A 122 58.78 -28.19 -19.50
N TYR A 123 58.13 -27.26 -18.80
CA TYR A 123 58.41 -26.93 -17.40
C TYR A 123 57.49 -27.63 -16.40
N ALA A 124 56.50 -28.41 -16.87
CA ALA A 124 55.46 -28.93 -16.01
C ALA A 124 55.97 -29.94 -14.97
N GLY A 125 57.05 -30.67 -15.30
CA GLY A 125 57.72 -31.56 -14.34
C GLY A 125 58.49 -30.85 -13.21
N ILE A 126 58.60 -29.52 -13.24
CA ILE A 126 59.33 -28.71 -12.24
C ILE A 126 58.37 -27.87 -11.38
N ILE A 127 57.18 -27.53 -11.90
CA ILE A 127 56.20 -26.69 -11.21
C ILE A 127 55.13 -27.58 -10.60
N GLU A 128 55.03 -27.60 -9.28
CA GLU A 128 54.01 -28.36 -8.55
C GLU A 128 52.60 -27.85 -8.87
N ASP A 129 51.66 -28.77 -9.09
CA ASP A 129 50.22 -28.50 -9.34
C ASP A 129 49.93 -27.47 -10.47
N CYS A 130 50.79 -27.42 -11.50
CA CYS A 130 50.57 -26.52 -12.64
C CYS A 130 49.55 -27.07 -13.65
N TYR A 131 48.96 -26.17 -14.43
CA TYR A 131 48.07 -26.52 -15.53
C TYR A 131 48.87 -26.71 -16.82
N GLU A 132 48.83 -27.93 -17.35
CA GLU A 132 49.41 -28.28 -18.65
C GLU A 132 48.38 -28.09 -19.76
N ASP A 133 48.74 -27.31 -20.78
CA ASP A 133 47.87 -27.08 -21.92
C ASP A 133 47.91 -28.23 -22.92
N VAL A 134 46.75 -28.87 -23.12
CA VAL A 134 46.56 -30.05 -23.97
C VAL A 134 46.88 -29.78 -25.46
N ARG A 135 46.88 -28.50 -25.88
CA ARG A 135 47.23 -28.09 -27.26
C ARG A 135 48.74 -28.00 -27.51
N ALA A 136 49.54 -27.90 -26.46
CA ALA A 136 50.98 -27.76 -26.58
C ALA A 136 51.64 -29.12 -26.86
N ALA A 137 52.85 -29.09 -27.43
CA ALA A 137 53.53 -30.30 -27.86
C ALA A 137 53.77 -31.26 -26.69
N ASP A 138 53.37 -32.53 -26.84
CA ASP A 138 53.68 -33.57 -25.87
C ASP A 138 55.19 -33.88 -25.94
N TYR A 139 55.92 -33.46 -24.91
CA TYR A 139 57.36 -33.73 -24.76
C TYR A 139 57.64 -35.13 -24.20
N TRP A 140 56.62 -35.82 -23.68
CA TRP A 140 56.73 -37.14 -23.08
C TRP A 140 56.34 -38.28 -24.05
N GLY A 141 55.53 -38.01 -25.08
CA GLY A 141 55.03 -38.98 -26.07
C GLY A 141 55.66 -38.90 -27.47
N VAL A 142 55.79 -40.06 -28.15
CA VAL A 142 56.38 -40.23 -29.50
C VAL A 142 55.35 -39.97 -30.63
N THR A 143 54.30 -39.20 -30.41
CA THR A 143 53.25 -38.97 -31.42
C THR A 143 53.46 -37.69 -32.23
N THR A 144 53.74 -37.88 -33.52
CA THR A 144 53.78 -36.86 -34.56
C THR A 144 52.36 -36.43 -34.98
N ASP A 145 51.58 -35.85 -34.08
CA ASP A 145 50.38 -35.12 -34.49
C ASP A 145 50.63 -33.62 -34.26
N ARG A 146 51.40 -33.03 -35.18
CA ARG A 146 51.52 -31.58 -35.31
C ARG A 146 50.17 -31.05 -35.78
N ARG A 147 49.19 -30.93 -34.87
CA ARG A 147 48.16 -29.89 -35.04
C ARG A 147 48.90 -28.58 -34.91
N SER A 148 49.32 -28.06 -36.05
CA SER A 148 49.78 -26.69 -36.19
C SER A 148 48.62 -25.81 -35.74
N ASP A 149 48.65 -25.35 -34.48
CA ASP A 149 47.68 -24.38 -33.95
C ASP A 149 47.73 -23.16 -34.87
N ALA A 150 46.77 -23.06 -35.79
CA ALA A 150 46.66 -21.94 -36.71
C ALA A 150 46.58 -20.62 -35.91
N GLU A 151 46.01 -20.67 -34.71
CA GLU A 151 45.98 -19.58 -33.72
C GLU A 151 47.38 -19.19 -33.19
N SER A 152 48.25 -20.15 -32.86
CA SER A 152 49.63 -19.87 -32.40
C SER A 152 50.50 -19.29 -33.53
N ILE A 153 50.29 -19.78 -34.76
CA ILE A 153 50.97 -19.24 -35.95
C ILE A 153 50.45 -17.85 -36.28
N LEU A 154 49.14 -17.62 -36.17
CA LEU A 154 48.51 -16.32 -36.40
C LEU A 154 48.99 -15.28 -35.38
N SER A 155 48.96 -15.62 -34.08
CA SER A 155 49.43 -14.75 -33.00
C SER A 155 50.90 -14.35 -33.14
N THR A 156 51.78 -15.32 -33.40
CA THR A 156 53.21 -15.05 -33.61
C THR A 156 53.47 -14.23 -34.88
N ASN A 157 52.74 -14.50 -35.97
CA ASN A 157 52.83 -13.72 -37.20
C ASN A 157 52.30 -12.30 -37.03
N LEU A 158 51.19 -12.10 -36.31
CA LEU A 158 50.62 -10.78 -36.03
C LEU A 158 51.55 -9.92 -35.17
N LEU A 159 52.06 -10.46 -34.07
CA LEU A 159 53.01 -9.74 -33.22
C LEU A 159 54.30 -9.38 -33.98
N ARG A 160 54.81 -10.31 -34.79
CA ARG A 160 56.00 -10.07 -35.63
C ARG A 160 55.73 -9.00 -36.68
N THR A 161 54.55 -9.01 -37.28
CA THR A 161 54.13 -7.99 -38.26
C THR A 161 54.04 -6.61 -37.60
N ALA A 162 53.42 -6.52 -36.42
CA ALA A 162 53.30 -5.27 -35.69
C ALA A 162 54.66 -4.72 -35.22
N LYS A 163 55.58 -5.58 -34.79
CA LYS A 163 56.95 -5.17 -34.43
C LYS A 163 57.80 -4.78 -35.65
N LEU A 164 57.59 -5.40 -36.80
CA LEU A 164 58.23 -4.99 -38.05
C LEU A 164 57.72 -3.62 -38.53
N GLU A 165 56.43 -3.33 -38.35
CA GLU A 165 55.83 -2.02 -38.63
C GLU A 165 56.37 -0.93 -37.69
N ASP A 166 56.45 -1.20 -36.39
CA ASP A 166 57.08 -0.32 -35.39
C ASP A 166 58.53 0.04 -35.80
N MET A 167 59.31 -0.96 -36.22
CA MET A 167 60.68 -0.75 -36.73
C MET A 167 60.73 0.05 -38.04
N LEU A 168 59.81 -0.21 -38.98
CA LEU A 168 59.75 0.50 -40.27
C LEU A 168 59.31 1.97 -40.11
N THR A 169 58.51 2.26 -39.09
CA THR A 169 57.97 3.59 -38.77
C THR A 169 58.80 4.35 -37.72
N GLN A 170 59.93 3.78 -37.30
CA GLN A 170 60.82 4.34 -36.26
C GLN A 170 60.09 4.67 -34.94
N GLY A 171 59.08 3.89 -34.57
CA GLY A 171 58.33 4.13 -33.35
C GLY A 171 57.18 5.14 -33.46
N THR A 172 56.82 5.62 -34.65
CA THR A 172 55.67 6.53 -34.81
C THR A 172 54.31 5.82 -34.78
N GLN A 173 54.24 4.50 -35.07
CA GLN A 173 53.03 3.68 -34.97
C GLN A 173 53.24 2.49 -34.03
N GLN A 174 53.14 2.72 -32.72
CA GLN A 174 53.32 1.68 -31.68
C GLN A 174 52.01 0.96 -31.29
N GLN A 175 50.86 1.59 -31.56
CA GLN A 175 49.54 1.12 -31.11
C GLN A 175 49.21 -0.33 -31.54
N PRO A 176 49.44 -0.78 -32.79
CA PRO A 176 49.13 -2.15 -33.20
C PRO A 176 49.95 -3.21 -32.44
N ALA A 177 51.22 -2.90 -32.11
CA ALA A 177 52.07 -3.80 -31.36
C ALA A 177 51.65 -3.91 -29.89
N ILE A 178 51.11 -2.83 -29.32
CA ILE A 178 50.62 -2.78 -27.94
C ILE A 178 49.31 -3.54 -27.80
N GLU A 179 48.36 -3.31 -28.73
CA GLU A 179 47.09 -4.06 -28.76
C GLU A 179 47.33 -5.56 -28.92
N ALA A 180 48.23 -5.95 -29.84
CA ALA A 180 48.63 -7.34 -29.99
C ALA A 180 49.26 -7.91 -28.71
N LEU A 181 50.18 -7.19 -28.05
CA LEU A 181 50.79 -7.66 -26.79
C LEU A 181 49.77 -7.82 -25.65
N MET A 182 48.83 -6.88 -25.51
CA MET A 182 47.80 -6.92 -24.48
C MET A 182 46.82 -8.09 -24.69
N ASP A 183 46.35 -8.29 -25.92
CA ASP A 183 45.42 -9.40 -26.22
C ASP A 183 46.13 -10.76 -26.13
N LEU A 184 47.39 -10.85 -26.55
CA LEU A 184 48.19 -12.06 -26.41
C LEU A 184 48.46 -12.38 -24.94
N ALA A 185 48.75 -11.38 -24.11
CA ALA A 185 48.88 -11.58 -22.68
C ALA A 185 47.60 -12.16 -22.07
N LYS A 186 46.42 -11.60 -22.40
CA LYS A 186 45.12 -12.09 -21.93
C LYS A 186 44.84 -13.55 -22.32
N GLN A 187 45.17 -13.93 -23.55
CA GLN A 187 44.94 -15.31 -24.04
C GLN A 187 45.92 -16.33 -23.50
N THR A 188 47.15 -15.91 -23.22
CA THR A 188 48.22 -16.82 -22.81
C THR A 188 48.34 -16.94 -21.30
N MET A 189 47.91 -15.96 -20.50
CA MET A 189 48.14 -15.94 -19.04
C MET A 189 47.66 -17.20 -18.31
N THR A 190 46.50 -17.74 -18.68
CA THR A 190 45.88 -18.93 -18.07
C THR A 190 46.52 -20.25 -18.55
N ARG A 191 47.19 -20.24 -19.70
CA ARG A 191 47.84 -21.42 -20.31
C ARG A 191 49.34 -21.47 -20.02
N ASP A 192 50.01 -20.34 -20.17
CA ASP A 192 51.42 -20.11 -19.87
C ASP A 192 51.58 -18.73 -19.24
N THR A 193 51.55 -18.70 -17.91
CA THR A 193 51.67 -17.47 -17.13
C THR A 193 53.02 -16.78 -17.35
N THR A 194 54.08 -17.54 -17.63
CA THR A 194 55.41 -16.95 -17.85
C THR A 194 55.49 -16.20 -19.17
N LEU A 195 54.91 -16.75 -20.23
CA LEU A 195 54.81 -16.11 -21.53
C LEU A 195 53.84 -14.91 -21.50
N GLY A 196 52.71 -15.05 -20.82
CA GLY A 196 51.75 -13.96 -20.62
C GLY A 196 52.37 -12.76 -19.90
N LEU A 197 53.11 -13.01 -18.81
CA LEU A 197 53.87 -11.96 -18.11
C LEU A 197 54.96 -11.35 -18.99
N ALA A 198 55.64 -12.14 -19.82
CA ALA A 198 56.64 -11.63 -20.75
C ALA A 198 56.01 -10.67 -21.79
N TYR A 199 54.82 -10.97 -22.30
CA TYR A 199 54.08 -10.06 -23.18
C TYR A 199 53.70 -8.77 -22.46
N LEU A 200 53.20 -8.84 -21.22
CA LEU A 200 52.88 -7.64 -20.43
C LEU A 200 54.12 -6.79 -20.12
N MET A 201 55.26 -7.42 -19.81
CA MET A 201 56.51 -6.69 -19.57
C MET A 201 57.08 -6.05 -20.85
N ALA A 202 56.71 -6.55 -22.03
CA ALA A 202 57.12 -5.99 -23.31
C ALA A 202 56.26 -4.78 -23.77
N VAL A 203 55.18 -4.47 -23.05
CA VAL A 203 54.34 -3.28 -23.29
C VAL A 203 55.11 -2.01 -22.86
N PRO A 204 55.15 -0.96 -23.70
CA PRO A 204 55.83 0.29 -23.36
C PRO A 204 55.26 0.95 -22.08
N LYS A 205 56.13 1.65 -21.34
CA LYS A 205 55.77 2.37 -20.11
C LYS A 205 54.79 3.50 -20.44
N GLY A 206 53.62 3.52 -19.79
CA GLY A 206 52.58 4.54 -19.97
C GLY A 206 51.20 4.02 -20.43
N TYR A 207 51.09 2.73 -20.76
CA TYR A 207 49.82 2.09 -21.15
C TYR A 207 49.18 1.34 -19.97
N ASN A 208 47.84 1.29 -19.96
CA ASN A 208 47.08 0.67 -18.88
C ASN A 208 47.09 -0.87 -18.96
N VAL A 209 48.06 -1.47 -18.26
CA VAL A 209 48.19 -2.93 -18.14
C VAL A 209 47.14 -3.52 -17.18
N ASP A 210 46.51 -2.72 -16.33
CA ASP A 210 45.54 -3.17 -15.32
C ASP A 210 44.32 -3.84 -15.97
N SER A 211 43.92 -3.34 -17.15
CA SER A 211 42.86 -3.94 -17.98
C SER A 211 43.10 -5.41 -18.38
N CYS A 212 44.31 -5.94 -18.18
CA CYS A 212 44.60 -7.36 -18.33
C CYS A 212 44.18 -8.16 -17.10
N PHE A 213 44.46 -7.65 -15.90
CA PHE A 213 44.15 -8.32 -14.64
C PHE A 213 42.66 -8.20 -14.27
N GLU A 214 42.00 -7.11 -14.64
CA GLU A 214 40.56 -6.87 -14.44
C GLU A 214 39.67 -7.87 -15.19
N ASP A 215 40.14 -8.44 -16.30
CA ASP A 215 39.38 -9.42 -17.09
C ASP A 215 39.43 -10.84 -16.49
N PHE A 216 40.34 -11.10 -15.54
CA PHE A 216 40.47 -12.40 -14.89
C PHE A 216 39.69 -12.45 -13.56
N PRO A 217 39.15 -13.62 -13.18
CA PRO A 217 38.54 -13.79 -11.87
C PRO A 217 39.57 -13.59 -10.74
N SER A 218 39.13 -13.02 -9.63
CA SER A 218 39.90 -12.82 -8.38
C SER A 218 40.19 -14.16 -7.68
N THR A 219 41.19 -14.89 -8.17
CA THR A 219 41.65 -16.17 -7.62
C THR A 219 43.01 -16.02 -6.96
N ASP A 220 43.38 -16.96 -6.10
CA ASP A 220 44.69 -16.99 -5.45
C ASP A 220 45.85 -16.81 -6.46
N ILE A 221 45.81 -17.55 -7.57
CA ILE A 221 46.85 -17.49 -8.60
C ILE A 221 46.82 -16.16 -9.36
N SER A 222 45.67 -15.68 -9.82
CA SER A 222 45.61 -14.42 -10.58
C SER A 222 46.07 -13.22 -9.76
N LEU A 223 45.71 -13.16 -8.47
CA LEU A 223 46.14 -12.12 -7.54
C LEU A 223 47.63 -12.22 -7.22
N GLN A 224 48.16 -13.42 -6.97
CA GLN A 224 49.60 -13.63 -6.78
C GLN A 224 50.42 -13.23 -8.01
N VAL A 225 49.94 -13.52 -9.22
CA VAL A 225 50.58 -13.15 -10.49
C VAL A 225 50.56 -11.64 -10.68
N ALA A 226 49.47 -10.95 -10.34
CA ALA A 226 49.39 -9.49 -10.36
C ALA A 226 50.39 -8.86 -9.38
N VAL A 227 50.40 -9.30 -8.12
CA VAL A 227 51.37 -8.86 -7.09
C VAL A 227 52.80 -9.06 -7.57
N TYR A 228 53.10 -10.21 -8.18
CA TYR A 228 54.42 -10.49 -8.74
C TYR A 228 54.77 -9.58 -9.93
N PHE A 229 53.82 -9.31 -10.84
CA PHE A 229 54.02 -8.42 -11.97
C PHE A 229 54.37 -6.99 -11.54
N TYR A 230 53.58 -6.38 -10.65
CA TYR A 230 53.88 -5.03 -10.17
C TYR A 230 55.18 -4.99 -9.37
N SER A 231 55.48 -6.04 -8.59
CA SER A 231 56.77 -6.18 -7.91
C SER A 231 57.93 -6.22 -8.90
N LEU A 232 57.82 -6.93 -10.02
CA LEU A 232 58.85 -6.97 -11.07
C LEU A 232 59.05 -5.61 -11.74
N GLN A 233 57.97 -4.88 -12.04
CA GLN A 233 58.04 -3.53 -12.62
C GLN A 233 58.76 -2.56 -11.68
N ILE A 234 58.38 -2.57 -10.40
CA ILE A 234 59.00 -1.75 -9.36
C ILE A 234 60.48 -2.13 -9.20
N TYR A 235 60.81 -3.42 -9.14
CA TYR A 235 62.19 -3.91 -9.04
C TYR A 235 63.03 -3.46 -10.23
N SER A 236 62.47 -3.49 -11.45
CA SER A 236 63.17 -3.06 -12.67
C SER A 236 63.50 -1.55 -12.68
N ILE A 237 62.70 -0.72 -12.01
CA ILE A 237 62.89 0.74 -11.95
C ILE A 237 63.87 1.09 -10.82
N ILE A 238 63.66 0.54 -9.63
CA ILE A 238 64.41 0.91 -8.42
C ILE A 238 65.82 0.29 -8.44
N GLN A 239 65.96 -0.91 -9.03
CA GLN A 239 67.20 -1.70 -8.98
C GLN A 239 67.85 -1.69 -7.58
N PRO A 240 67.12 -2.08 -6.51
CA PRO A 240 67.61 -1.97 -5.15
C PRO A 240 68.96 -2.70 -5.03
N TYR A 241 69.96 -1.98 -4.51
CA TYR A 241 71.39 -2.33 -4.56
C TYR A 241 71.64 -3.83 -4.32
N THR A 242 72.03 -4.54 -5.38
CA THR A 242 72.35 -5.97 -5.31
C THR A 242 73.84 -6.16 -5.63
N PRO A 243 74.62 -6.90 -4.82
CA PRO A 243 76.05 -7.06 -5.03
C PRO A 243 76.37 -7.61 -6.45
N PRO A 244 77.47 -7.17 -7.09
CA PRO A 244 77.78 -7.46 -8.50
C PRO A 244 78.01 -8.93 -8.85
N HIS A 245 77.90 -9.85 -7.88
CA HIS A 245 78.10 -11.29 -8.06
C HIS A 245 76.78 -12.08 -8.08
N VAL A 246 75.63 -11.43 -7.86
CA VAL A 246 74.29 -12.04 -7.84
C VAL A 246 73.47 -11.54 -9.04
N TYR A 247 74.08 -11.56 -10.23
CA TYR A 247 73.36 -11.27 -11.46
C TYR A 247 72.47 -12.46 -11.83
N ALA A 248 71.24 -12.42 -11.32
CA ALA A 248 70.09 -13.06 -11.93
C ALA A 248 68.82 -12.74 -11.15
N LEU A 249 68.02 -11.77 -11.59
CA LEU A 249 66.59 -11.72 -11.26
C LEU A 249 65.95 -13.12 -11.45
N TYR A 250 66.39 -13.83 -12.50
CA TYR A 250 65.99 -15.19 -12.87
C TYR A 250 66.44 -16.32 -11.93
N ARG A 251 67.26 -16.06 -10.89
CA ARG A 251 67.62 -17.06 -9.86
C ARG A 251 66.87 -16.86 -8.54
N GLN A 252 66.04 -15.82 -8.44
CA GLN A 252 65.26 -15.55 -7.26
C GLN A 252 63.84 -16.08 -7.44
N SER A 253 63.27 -16.63 -6.37
CA SER A 253 61.85 -17.00 -6.38
C SER A 253 60.98 -15.75 -6.40
N PRO A 254 59.76 -15.81 -6.97
CA PRO A 254 58.80 -14.70 -6.95
C PRO A 254 58.61 -14.08 -5.56
N SER A 255 58.49 -14.91 -4.53
CA SER A 255 58.36 -14.48 -3.12
C SER A 255 59.52 -13.62 -2.61
N LYS A 256 60.76 -13.91 -3.02
CA LYS A 256 61.94 -13.12 -2.62
C LYS A 256 61.97 -11.76 -3.31
N ILE A 257 61.49 -11.69 -4.54
CA ILE A 257 61.40 -10.43 -5.30
C ILE A 257 60.32 -9.54 -4.67
N ILE A 258 59.13 -10.09 -4.42
CA ILE A 258 58.03 -9.40 -3.74
C ILE A 258 58.52 -8.89 -2.37
N GLY A 259 59.14 -9.75 -1.56
CA GLY A 259 59.67 -9.37 -0.24
C GLY A 259 60.65 -8.19 -0.29
N ARG A 260 61.62 -8.19 -1.23
CA ARG A 260 62.56 -7.07 -1.38
C ARG A 260 61.90 -5.76 -1.77
N VAL A 261 60.85 -5.81 -2.59
CA VAL A 261 60.09 -4.62 -2.98
C VAL A 261 59.28 -4.11 -1.79
N LEU A 262 58.63 -4.99 -1.03
CA LEU A 262 57.90 -4.62 0.18
C LEU A 262 58.83 -4.04 1.26
N ASP A 263 60.02 -4.62 1.46
CA ASP A 263 61.03 -4.10 2.38
C ASP A 263 61.49 -2.69 1.97
N TYR A 264 61.66 -2.44 0.67
CA TYR A 264 61.96 -1.11 0.16
C TYR A 264 60.81 -0.13 0.41
N VAL A 265 59.58 -0.52 0.11
CA VAL A 265 58.36 0.28 0.33
C VAL A 265 58.18 0.61 1.82
N ALA A 266 58.50 -0.32 2.72
CA ALA A 266 58.41 -0.10 4.17
C ALA A 266 59.55 0.78 4.74
N SER A 267 60.73 0.78 4.10
CA SER A 267 61.93 1.48 4.60
C SER A 267 62.16 2.87 4.00
N SER A 268 61.43 3.25 2.96
CA SER A 268 61.54 4.54 2.27
C SER A 268 60.23 5.34 2.35
N SER A 269 60.31 6.67 2.43
CA SER A 269 59.11 7.51 2.52
C SER A 269 58.50 7.75 1.14
N GLU A 270 57.16 7.94 1.07
CA GLU A 270 56.45 8.14 -0.21
C GLU A 270 57.01 9.34 -1.01
N LEU A 271 57.62 10.33 -0.34
CA LEU A 271 58.27 11.49 -0.96
C LEU A 271 59.55 11.14 -1.74
N ASP A 272 60.22 10.05 -1.38
CA ASP A 272 61.51 9.62 -1.97
C ASP A 272 61.33 8.76 -3.23
N TRP A 273 60.11 8.37 -3.56
CA TRP A 273 59.83 7.51 -4.72
C TRP A 273 59.73 8.29 -6.03
N PRO A 274 60.28 7.76 -7.13
CA PRO A 274 59.92 8.23 -8.46
C PRO A 274 58.40 8.18 -8.66
N GLU A 275 57.84 9.15 -9.40
CA GLU A 275 56.38 9.24 -9.59
C GLU A 275 55.78 7.95 -10.22
N GLU A 276 56.51 7.32 -11.13
CA GLU A 276 56.16 6.01 -11.72
C GLU A 276 56.06 4.90 -10.65
N VAL A 277 56.94 4.92 -9.66
CA VAL A 277 56.95 3.93 -8.56
C VAL A 277 55.77 4.16 -7.63
N LYS A 278 55.40 5.41 -7.32
CA LYS A 278 54.23 5.71 -6.47
C LYS A 278 52.94 5.10 -7.02
N ILE A 279 52.72 5.22 -8.34
CA ILE A 279 51.55 4.65 -9.01
C ILE A 279 51.57 3.12 -8.92
N LEU A 280 52.73 2.50 -9.18
CA LEU A 280 52.88 1.04 -9.13
C LEU A 280 52.75 0.49 -7.71
N VAL A 281 53.24 1.20 -6.69
CA VAL A 281 53.12 0.78 -5.28
C VAL A 281 51.66 0.81 -4.82
N LYS A 282 50.88 1.82 -5.23
CA LYS A 282 49.42 1.85 -4.96
C LYS A 282 48.71 0.63 -5.55
N LYS A 283 49.08 0.23 -6.78
CA LYS A 283 48.55 -0.97 -7.43
C LYS A 283 49.00 -2.25 -6.74
N LEU A 284 50.27 -2.34 -6.35
CA LEU A 284 50.80 -3.46 -5.57
C LEU A 284 50.04 -3.64 -4.26
N GLN A 285 49.82 -2.55 -3.51
CA GLN A 285 49.08 -2.56 -2.24
C GLN A 285 47.63 -3.02 -2.43
N MET A 286 46.95 -2.53 -3.47
CA MET A 286 45.58 -2.93 -3.80
C MET A 286 45.47 -4.45 -4.07
N TYR A 287 46.34 -5.01 -4.92
CA TYR A 287 46.31 -6.45 -5.21
C TYR A 287 46.77 -7.30 -4.02
N GLN A 288 47.66 -6.79 -3.18
CA GLN A 288 48.05 -7.45 -1.94
C GLN A 288 46.88 -7.50 -0.94
N GLU A 289 46.13 -6.41 -0.78
CA GLU A 289 44.94 -6.36 0.07
C GLU A 289 43.89 -7.37 -0.40
N MET A 290 43.60 -7.41 -1.70
CA MET A 290 42.67 -8.40 -2.28
C MET A 290 43.14 -9.85 -2.07
N LEU A 291 44.44 -10.12 -2.20
CA LEU A 291 45.00 -11.45 -1.97
C LEU A 291 44.87 -11.88 -0.51
N GLU A 292 45.15 -10.97 0.41
CA GLU A 292 45.00 -11.26 1.83
C GLU A 292 43.52 -11.46 2.20
N ASP A 293 42.60 -10.65 1.67
CA ASP A 293 41.16 -10.81 1.87
C ASP A 293 40.64 -12.16 1.34
N PHE A 294 41.11 -12.57 0.16
CA PHE A 294 40.82 -13.89 -0.40
C PHE A 294 41.33 -15.01 0.54
N SER A 295 42.54 -14.87 1.07
CA SER A 295 43.14 -15.86 2.00
C SER A 295 42.36 -15.96 3.32
N GLN A 296 41.85 -14.83 3.83
CA GLN A 296 41.03 -14.78 5.02
C GLN A 296 39.67 -15.42 4.77
N ALA A 297 39.02 -15.09 3.65
CA ALA A 297 37.75 -15.70 3.28
C ALA A 297 37.86 -17.22 3.09
N CYS A 298 38.95 -17.72 2.51
CA CYS A 298 39.24 -19.15 2.43
C CYS A 298 39.40 -19.79 3.82
N THR A 299 40.05 -19.09 4.76
CA THR A 299 40.18 -19.56 6.15
C THR A 299 38.80 -19.62 6.83
N LEU A 300 37.95 -18.61 6.63
CA LEU A 300 36.58 -18.58 7.15
C LEU A 300 35.69 -19.68 6.53
N GLN A 301 35.85 -19.98 5.24
CA GLN A 301 35.16 -21.07 4.57
C GLN A 301 35.57 -22.43 5.16
N ARG A 302 36.86 -22.63 5.45
CA ARG A 302 37.38 -23.85 6.09
C ARG A 302 36.86 -24.05 7.53
N LEU A 303 36.54 -22.97 8.23
CA LEU A 303 35.86 -23.00 9.53
C LEU A 303 34.38 -23.43 9.44
N GLY A 304 33.88 -23.78 8.24
CA GLY A 304 32.55 -24.34 8.03
C GLY A 304 31.41 -23.32 8.11
N LYS A 305 31.73 -22.02 7.98
CA LYS A 305 30.76 -20.91 8.18
C LYS A 305 30.04 -20.47 6.91
N GLY A 306 30.20 -21.20 5.80
CA GLY A 306 29.43 -20.95 4.56
C GLY A 306 29.73 -19.61 3.89
N VAL A 307 30.93 -19.06 4.06
CA VAL A 307 31.34 -17.78 3.47
C VAL A 307 31.59 -17.95 1.97
N ASP A 308 30.99 -17.06 1.18
CA ASP A 308 31.32 -16.91 -0.24
C ASP A 308 32.64 -16.13 -0.35
N VAL A 309 33.68 -16.83 -0.79
CA VAL A 309 35.05 -16.31 -0.83
C VAL A 309 35.19 -15.14 -1.81
N ILE A 310 34.51 -15.21 -2.95
CA ILE A 310 34.61 -14.20 -4.00
C ILE A 310 33.84 -12.95 -3.54
N ARG A 311 32.61 -13.15 -3.04
CA ARG A 311 31.81 -12.04 -2.52
C ARG A 311 32.46 -11.37 -1.31
N PHE A 312 33.07 -12.14 -0.41
CA PHE A 312 33.80 -11.57 0.71
C PHE A 312 34.99 -10.74 0.28
N ALA A 313 35.69 -11.05 -0.82
CA ALA A 313 36.82 -10.22 -1.26
C ALA A 313 36.35 -8.88 -1.86
N GLU A 314 35.23 -8.87 -2.57
CA GLU A 314 34.80 -7.76 -3.42
C GLU A 314 33.72 -6.84 -2.79
N ASP A 315 32.88 -7.35 -1.89
CA ASP A 315 31.71 -6.65 -1.35
C ASP A 315 31.93 -6.22 0.12
N CYS A 316 32.13 -4.92 0.35
CA CYS A 316 32.34 -4.35 1.68
C CYS A 316 31.14 -4.50 2.63
N GLU A 317 29.92 -4.50 2.11
CA GLU A 317 28.70 -4.67 2.91
C GLU A 317 28.61 -6.13 3.37
N TYR A 318 28.85 -7.07 2.45
CA TYR A 318 28.92 -8.50 2.78
C TYR A 318 30.07 -8.83 3.75
N LYS A 319 31.23 -8.18 3.65
CA LYS A 319 32.32 -8.28 4.65
C LYS A 319 31.81 -7.90 6.04
N ARG A 320 31.15 -6.74 6.15
CA ARG A 320 30.59 -6.23 7.42
C ARG A 320 29.55 -7.19 8.00
N GLU A 321 28.60 -7.64 7.19
CA GLU A 321 27.57 -8.59 7.62
C GLU A 321 28.17 -9.92 8.06
N THR A 322 29.18 -10.42 7.35
CA THR A 322 29.88 -11.67 7.69
C THR A 322 30.59 -11.54 9.04
N ILE A 323 31.26 -10.41 9.30
CA ILE A 323 31.95 -10.17 10.58
C ILE A 323 30.96 -10.12 11.74
N PHE A 324 29.82 -9.44 11.57
CA PHE A 324 28.74 -9.43 12.56
C PHE A 324 28.14 -10.83 12.76
N GLY A 325 27.90 -11.59 11.68
CA GLY A 325 27.45 -12.98 11.77
C GLY A 325 28.43 -13.89 12.51
N LEU A 326 29.75 -13.69 12.35
CA LEU A 326 30.77 -14.40 13.12
C LEU A 326 30.77 -13.99 14.60
N ALA A 327 30.48 -12.72 14.90
CA ALA A 327 30.34 -12.24 16.26
C ALA A 327 29.13 -12.88 16.99
N MET A 328 28.11 -13.33 16.26
CA MET A 328 26.97 -14.09 16.79
C MET A 328 27.32 -15.58 17.08
N SER A 329 28.39 -15.81 17.85
CA SER A 329 28.90 -17.15 18.16
C SER A 329 29.23 -17.30 19.64
N LEU A 330 28.93 -18.49 20.20
CA LEU A 330 29.36 -18.87 21.55
C LEU A 330 30.80 -19.41 21.62
N ASP A 331 31.42 -19.67 20.46
CA ASP A 331 32.80 -20.11 20.37
C ASP A 331 33.76 -18.92 20.52
N ASP A 332 34.66 -19.00 21.52
CA ASP A 332 35.64 -17.95 21.83
C ASP A 332 36.65 -17.74 20.68
N GLU A 333 37.04 -18.79 19.96
CA GLU A 333 37.98 -18.66 18.85
C GLU A 333 37.34 -17.90 17.69
N VAL A 334 36.09 -18.24 17.36
CA VAL A 334 35.32 -17.56 16.29
C VAL A 334 35.03 -16.11 16.65
N TYR A 335 34.66 -15.85 17.91
CA TYR A 335 34.44 -14.48 18.38
C TYR A 335 35.72 -13.63 18.29
N ASN A 336 36.88 -14.17 18.71
CA ASN A 336 38.15 -13.47 18.57
C ASN A 336 38.56 -13.23 17.10
N ILE A 337 38.19 -14.14 16.20
CA ILE A 337 38.36 -13.93 14.75
C ILE A 337 37.52 -12.73 14.28
N SER A 338 36.25 -12.61 14.71
CA SER A 338 35.43 -11.43 14.36
C SER A 338 36.05 -10.11 14.83
N LEU A 339 36.64 -10.08 16.03
CA LEU A 339 37.32 -8.88 16.55
C LEU A 339 38.60 -8.52 15.77
N SER A 340 39.37 -9.53 15.34
CA SER A 340 40.57 -9.29 14.54
C SER A 340 40.22 -8.80 13.12
N LEU A 341 39.16 -9.35 12.51
CA LEU A 341 38.65 -8.89 11.22
C LEU A 341 38.07 -7.48 11.32
N ALA A 342 37.30 -7.18 12.38
CA ALA A 342 36.77 -5.83 12.60
C ALA A 342 37.87 -4.77 12.68
N LYS A 343 38.97 -5.06 13.40
CA LYS A 343 40.13 -4.15 13.45
C LYS A 343 40.81 -3.97 12.10
N ARG A 344 40.89 -5.03 11.30
CA ARG A 344 41.53 -5.02 9.98
C ARG A 344 40.74 -4.17 8.98
N TYR A 345 39.42 -4.30 8.98
CA TYR A 345 38.52 -3.59 8.06
C TYR A 345 37.98 -2.27 8.63
N ASP A 346 38.62 -1.74 9.68
CA ASP A 346 38.25 -0.48 10.34
C ASP A 346 36.76 -0.40 10.77
N LEU A 347 36.18 -1.54 11.16
CA LEU A 347 34.86 -1.59 11.76
C LEU A 347 34.96 -1.25 13.25
N ALA A 348 34.06 -0.38 13.70
CA ALA A 348 34.00 0.00 15.10
C ALA A 348 33.77 -1.25 15.98
N LEU A 349 34.72 -1.54 16.87
CA LEU A 349 34.61 -2.65 17.83
C LEU A 349 33.35 -2.56 18.69
N TRP A 350 32.89 -1.33 18.94
CA TRP A 350 31.62 -1.07 19.61
C TRP A 350 30.43 -1.76 18.93
N GLU A 351 30.34 -1.72 17.60
CA GLU A 351 29.27 -2.39 16.83
C GLU A 351 29.34 -3.91 16.96
N VAL A 352 30.55 -4.47 17.00
CA VAL A 352 30.76 -5.92 17.17
C VAL A 352 30.38 -6.37 18.57
N TYR A 353 30.76 -5.60 19.60
CA TYR A 353 30.37 -5.85 20.99
C TYR A 353 28.84 -5.76 21.17
N MET A 354 28.20 -4.76 20.54
CA MET A 354 26.76 -4.59 20.62
C MET A 354 26.03 -5.73 19.91
N CYS A 355 26.47 -6.10 18.70
CA CYS A 355 25.93 -7.23 17.95
C CYS A 355 26.05 -8.56 18.75
N HIS A 356 27.20 -8.79 19.39
CA HIS A 356 27.36 -9.97 20.24
C HIS A 356 26.40 -9.93 21.43
N LEU A 357 26.26 -8.79 22.10
CA LEU A 357 25.34 -8.65 23.23
C LEU A 357 23.87 -8.87 22.81
N GLU A 358 23.44 -8.33 21.67
CA GLU A 358 22.11 -8.57 21.10
C GLU A 358 21.85 -10.07 20.90
N TYR A 359 22.81 -10.77 20.27
CA TYR A 359 22.75 -12.23 20.09
C TYR A 359 22.68 -13.00 21.42
N LEU A 360 23.44 -12.56 22.44
CA LEU A 360 23.41 -13.21 23.76
C LEU A 360 22.02 -13.15 24.39
N PHE A 361 21.26 -12.08 24.19
CA PHE A 361 19.89 -11.95 24.73
C PHE A 361 18.81 -12.56 23.84
N SER A 362 19.01 -12.68 22.51
CA SER A 362 18.00 -13.21 21.59
C SER A 362 18.16 -14.72 21.34
N ASP A 363 19.19 -15.12 20.60
CA ASP A 363 19.26 -16.41 19.90
C ASP A 363 20.29 -17.38 20.52
N SER A 364 21.04 -16.93 21.53
CA SER A 364 22.07 -17.75 22.17
C SER A 364 21.53 -18.93 22.99
N GLY A 365 20.27 -18.84 23.45
CA GLY A 365 19.65 -19.83 24.33
C GLY A 365 20.28 -19.97 25.72
N LEU A 366 21.15 -19.03 26.12
CA LEU A 366 21.82 -19.06 27.41
C LEU A 366 20.87 -18.75 28.57
N SER A 367 21.15 -19.34 29.74
CA SER A 367 20.52 -18.90 30.98
C SER A 367 21.02 -17.52 31.39
N THR A 368 20.26 -16.81 32.24
CA THR A 368 20.68 -15.49 32.74
C THR A 368 22.03 -15.52 33.47
N GLU A 369 22.38 -16.65 34.09
CA GLU A 369 23.63 -16.84 34.84
C GLU A 369 24.82 -17.07 33.89
N ASP A 370 24.63 -17.86 32.83
CA ASP A 370 25.65 -18.11 31.82
C ASP A 370 25.92 -16.86 30.97
N LEU A 371 24.85 -16.11 30.65
CA LEU A 371 24.92 -14.84 29.95
C LEU A 371 25.75 -13.83 30.77
N GLN A 372 25.46 -13.69 32.07
CA GLN A 372 26.23 -12.82 32.97
C GLN A 372 27.70 -13.22 33.02
N THR A 373 27.99 -14.51 33.14
CA THR A 373 29.36 -15.05 33.17
C THR A 373 30.11 -14.72 31.88
N ARG A 374 29.44 -14.87 30.73
CA ARG A 374 30.05 -14.60 29.42
C ARG A 374 30.34 -13.11 29.21
N VAL A 375 29.39 -12.23 29.51
CA VAL A 375 29.57 -10.77 29.39
C VAL A 375 30.72 -10.29 30.29
N SER A 376 30.81 -10.81 31.53
CA SER A 376 31.92 -10.50 32.44
C SER A 376 33.26 -11.05 31.97
N LYS A 377 33.29 -12.26 31.37
CA LYS A 377 34.53 -12.87 30.83
C LYS A 377 35.09 -12.08 29.66
N LEU A 378 34.23 -11.57 28.77
CA LEU A 378 34.63 -10.88 27.55
C LEU A 378 34.91 -9.38 27.76
N ASP A 379 34.58 -8.84 28.93
CA ASP A 379 34.78 -7.43 29.32
C ASP A 379 34.31 -6.41 28.27
N ILE A 380 33.13 -6.66 27.70
CA ILE A 380 32.56 -5.82 26.61
C ILE A 380 31.90 -4.53 27.13
N LEU A 381 31.55 -4.47 28.42
CA LEU A 381 30.77 -3.37 29.01
C LEU A 381 31.52 -2.02 29.05
N PRO A 382 32.82 -1.94 29.40
CA PRO A 382 33.54 -0.68 29.37
C PRO A 382 33.50 -0.02 27.98
N GLY A 383 33.74 -0.79 26.92
CA GLY A 383 33.69 -0.30 25.55
C GLY A 383 32.28 0.15 25.13
N LEU A 384 31.23 -0.59 25.52
CA LEU A 384 29.85 -0.21 25.21
C LEU A 384 29.42 1.09 25.93
N LYS A 385 29.90 1.30 27.16
CA LYS A 385 29.61 2.50 27.97
C LYS A 385 30.26 3.78 27.46
N GLU A 386 31.26 3.70 26.58
CA GLU A 386 31.84 4.89 25.93
C GLU A 386 30.81 5.66 25.10
N ARG A 387 29.82 4.97 24.53
CA ARG A 387 28.68 5.55 23.78
C ARG A 387 27.36 5.26 24.49
N SER A 388 27.21 5.85 25.67
CA SER A 388 26.11 5.63 26.60
C SER A 388 24.70 5.87 26.02
N SER A 389 24.50 6.88 25.18
CA SER A 389 23.21 7.15 24.53
C SER A 389 22.82 6.09 23.50
N GLU A 390 23.74 5.77 22.58
CA GLU A 390 23.54 4.76 21.53
C GLU A 390 23.35 3.37 22.12
N PHE A 391 24.09 3.05 23.19
CA PHE A 391 23.96 1.80 23.92
C PHE A 391 22.55 1.64 24.52
N THR A 392 22.03 2.68 25.17
CA THR A 392 20.70 2.63 25.79
C THR A 392 19.59 2.51 24.75
N GLU A 393 19.69 3.26 23.65
CA GLU A 393 18.73 3.20 22.54
C GLU A 393 18.66 1.80 21.92
N ARG A 394 19.82 1.21 21.60
CA ARG A 394 19.91 -0.16 21.05
C ARG A 394 19.39 -1.21 22.03
N MET A 395 19.75 -1.10 23.31
CA MET A 395 19.25 -2.01 24.36
C MET A 395 17.72 -1.95 24.48
N MET A 396 17.11 -0.77 24.40
CA MET A 396 15.65 -0.62 24.46
C MET A 396 14.93 -1.02 23.16
N THR A 397 15.57 -0.88 22.01
CA THR A 397 14.94 -1.13 20.70
C THR A 397 15.07 -2.58 20.25
N HIS A 398 16.21 -3.23 20.50
CA HIS A 398 16.48 -4.58 20.01
C HIS A 398 16.39 -5.66 21.10
N ILE A 399 16.83 -5.37 22.33
CA ILE A 399 16.90 -6.37 23.41
C ILE A 399 15.66 -6.34 24.30
N TYR A 400 15.18 -5.17 24.71
CA TYR A 400 13.99 -5.10 25.56
C TYR A 400 12.78 -5.82 24.96
N PRO A 401 12.45 -5.73 23.65
CA PRO A 401 11.32 -6.44 23.07
C PRO A 401 11.43 -7.97 23.10
N THR A 402 12.64 -8.54 23.00
CA THR A 402 12.85 -10.00 22.96
C THR A 402 12.68 -10.66 24.34
N LEU A 403 12.87 -9.92 25.44
CA LEU A 403 12.72 -10.44 26.79
C LEU A 403 11.27 -10.81 27.15
N ALA A 404 11.02 -11.97 27.74
CA ALA A 404 9.69 -12.32 28.22
C ALA A 404 9.28 -11.45 29.42
N GLY A 405 8.05 -10.92 29.41
CA GLY A 405 7.47 -10.10 30.49
C GLY A 405 7.54 -10.73 31.90
N THR A 406 7.50 -12.06 31.94
CA THR A 406 7.54 -12.87 33.15
C THR A 406 8.94 -13.27 33.60
N ASP A 407 9.97 -13.07 32.78
CA ASP A 407 11.37 -13.35 33.16
C ASP A 407 11.96 -12.19 33.97
N LEU A 408 11.56 -12.14 35.24
CA LEU A 408 12.01 -11.11 36.18
C LEU A 408 13.52 -11.18 36.45
N ARG A 409 14.18 -12.33 36.22
CA ARG A 409 15.64 -12.46 36.39
C ARG A 409 16.38 -11.86 35.21
N GLY A 410 15.98 -12.20 33.98
CA GLY A 410 16.56 -11.65 32.76
C GLY A 410 16.36 -10.14 32.67
N MET A 411 15.18 -9.64 33.04
CA MET A 411 14.91 -8.20 33.10
C MET A 411 15.76 -7.49 34.16
N ALA A 412 15.94 -8.08 35.35
CA ALA A 412 16.78 -7.48 36.38
C ALA A 412 18.24 -7.40 35.94
N TYR A 413 18.72 -8.40 35.19
CA TYR A 413 20.06 -8.38 34.61
C TYR A 413 20.17 -7.32 33.49
N PHE A 414 19.19 -7.24 32.59
CA PHE A 414 19.11 -6.20 31.55
C PHE A 414 19.25 -4.79 32.12
N PHE A 415 18.46 -4.44 33.14
CA PHE A 415 18.55 -3.12 33.78
C PHE A 415 19.87 -2.93 34.53
N SER A 416 20.47 -3.99 35.08
CA SER A 416 21.79 -3.91 35.71
C SER A 416 22.92 -3.55 34.72
N LEU A 417 22.80 -3.91 33.44
CA LEU A 417 23.77 -3.52 32.41
C LEU A 417 23.71 -2.02 32.09
N LEU A 418 22.54 -1.41 32.27
CA LEU A 418 22.29 0.02 32.06
C LEU A 418 22.55 0.86 33.32
N GLU A 419 22.92 0.23 34.45
CA GLU A 419 23.38 0.95 35.64
C GLU A 419 24.57 1.85 35.26
N THR A 420 24.51 3.12 35.69
CA THR A 420 25.46 4.21 35.42
C THR A 420 25.40 4.88 34.05
N VAL A 421 24.48 4.50 33.16
CA VAL A 421 24.42 5.02 31.79
C VAL A 421 23.42 6.17 31.65
N GLN A 422 22.23 6.05 32.26
CA GLN A 422 21.17 7.06 32.20
C GLN A 422 20.40 7.11 33.53
N ASP A 423 20.02 8.32 33.96
CA ASP A 423 19.31 8.52 35.24
C ASP A 423 17.86 8.02 35.20
N LYS A 424 17.19 8.06 34.04
CA LYS A 424 15.81 7.61 33.84
C LYS A 424 15.63 6.96 32.49
N ILE A 425 15.00 5.79 32.45
CA ILE A 425 14.83 5.00 31.22
C ILE A 425 13.35 4.78 30.94
N LEU A 426 12.68 3.97 31.77
CA LEU A 426 11.30 3.56 31.55
C LEU A 426 10.40 4.12 32.65
N CYS A 427 9.28 4.73 32.26
CA CYS A 427 8.30 5.32 33.19
C CYS A 427 8.90 6.27 34.25
N GLY A 428 10.00 6.95 33.91
CA GLY A 428 10.66 7.92 34.78
C GLY A 428 11.48 7.31 35.93
N LEU A 429 11.66 5.99 35.96
CA LEU A 429 12.48 5.26 36.92
C LEU A 429 13.93 5.09 36.42
N SER A 430 14.87 5.01 37.36
CA SER A 430 16.26 4.69 37.05
C SER A 430 16.45 3.17 36.85
N PRO A 431 17.45 2.73 36.08
CA PRO A 431 17.76 1.30 35.96
C PRO A 431 17.99 0.61 37.31
N SER A 432 18.57 1.29 38.30
CA SER A 432 18.76 0.72 39.64
C SER A 432 17.43 0.56 40.41
N ASP A 433 16.48 1.49 40.22
CA ASP A 433 15.12 1.36 40.77
C ASP A 433 14.37 0.19 40.15
N HIS A 434 14.48 -0.01 38.84
CA HIS A 434 13.91 -1.18 38.15
C HIS A 434 14.49 -2.49 38.70
N THR A 435 15.82 -2.58 38.83
CA THR A 435 16.49 -3.75 39.39
C THR A 435 16.05 -4.03 40.84
N ALA A 436 15.93 -3.00 41.66
CA ALA A 436 15.48 -3.12 43.04
C ALA A 436 14.01 -3.57 43.14
N LEU A 437 13.14 -3.04 42.30
CA LEU A 437 11.73 -3.40 42.24
C LEU A 437 11.56 -4.86 41.76
N LEU A 438 12.25 -5.28 40.70
CA LEU A 438 12.21 -6.65 40.18
C LEU A 438 12.68 -7.69 41.22
N LYS A 439 13.75 -7.39 41.95
CA LYS A 439 14.25 -8.25 43.04
C LYS A 439 13.23 -8.43 44.17
N LYS A 440 12.42 -7.40 44.47
CA LYS A 440 11.38 -7.45 45.51
C LYS A 440 10.06 -8.04 45.00
N LEU A 441 9.72 -7.84 43.72
CA LEU A 441 8.52 -8.42 43.10
C LEU A 441 8.65 -9.92 42.89
N LYS A 442 9.83 -10.42 42.53
CA LYS A 442 10.08 -11.85 42.32
C LYS A 442 9.57 -12.78 43.46
N PRO A 443 9.90 -12.55 44.74
CA PRO A 443 9.38 -13.37 45.84
C PRO A 443 7.91 -13.10 46.18
N ALA A 444 7.39 -11.90 45.91
CA ALA A 444 6.02 -11.51 46.25
C ALA A 444 4.99 -11.93 45.19
N CYS A 445 5.42 -12.00 43.93
CA CYS A 445 4.59 -12.20 42.75
C CYS A 445 5.42 -12.76 41.57
N PRO A 446 5.77 -14.06 41.57
CA PRO A 446 6.70 -14.62 40.59
C PRO A 446 6.15 -14.72 39.16
N GLY A 447 4.83 -14.59 38.96
CA GLY A 447 4.16 -14.68 37.65
C GLY A 447 3.73 -13.33 37.06
N VAL A 448 4.14 -12.21 37.65
CA VAL A 448 3.76 -10.88 37.13
C VAL A 448 4.47 -10.60 35.80
N ASP A 449 3.72 -10.06 34.85
CA ASP A 449 4.28 -9.53 33.61
C ASP A 449 4.76 -8.09 33.85
N TYR A 450 6.07 -7.91 34.02
CA TYR A 450 6.67 -6.61 34.33
C TYR A 450 6.61 -5.62 33.16
N LYS A 451 6.61 -6.12 31.92
CA LYS A 451 6.44 -5.28 30.73
C LYS A 451 5.07 -4.61 30.73
N LYS A 452 4.02 -5.38 31.01
CA LYS A 452 2.66 -4.84 31.15
C LYS A 452 2.52 -3.94 32.37
N LEU A 453 3.26 -4.21 33.44
CA LEU A 453 3.27 -3.36 34.65
C LEU A 453 3.87 -1.97 34.36
N MET A 454 4.79 -1.88 33.40
CA MET A 454 5.47 -0.65 32.99
C MET A 454 4.94 -0.09 31.66
N ASP A 455 3.80 -0.58 31.19
CA ASP A 455 3.14 -0.09 30.00
C ASP A 455 2.31 1.17 30.31
N LYS A 456 2.22 2.09 29.33
CA LYS A 456 1.44 3.34 29.49
C LYS A 456 -0.06 3.11 29.29
N GLU A 457 -0.44 2.11 28.52
CA GLU A 457 -1.85 1.84 28.20
C GLU A 457 -2.53 1.00 29.30
N THR A 458 -1.82 0.02 29.84
CA THR A 458 -2.34 -0.91 30.85
C THR A 458 -2.28 -0.32 32.26
N SER A 459 -3.32 -0.52 33.09
CA SER A 459 -3.24 -0.10 34.50
C SER A 459 -2.37 -1.07 35.31
N PRO A 460 -1.41 -0.58 36.11
CA PRO A 460 -0.61 -1.44 36.99
C PRO A 460 -1.46 -2.31 37.94
N LEU A 461 -2.64 -1.80 38.35
CA LEU A 461 -3.57 -2.56 39.17
C LEU A 461 -4.15 -3.77 38.44
N ASP A 462 -4.45 -3.65 37.14
CA ASP A 462 -5.00 -4.74 36.34
C ASP A 462 -4.00 -5.89 36.16
N VAL A 463 -2.71 -5.56 36.07
CA VAL A 463 -1.63 -6.55 35.97
C VAL A 463 -1.39 -7.27 37.30
N LEU A 464 -1.52 -6.55 38.42
CA LEU A 464 -1.32 -7.10 39.76
C LEU A 464 -2.53 -7.91 40.25
N ARG A 465 -3.76 -7.53 39.83
CA ARG A 465 -5.05 -8.13 40.23
C ARG A 465 -5.04 -9.68 40.23
N PRO A 466 -4.63 -10.38 39.17
CA PRO A 466 -4.69 -11.85 39.11
C PRO A 466 -3.76 -12.55 40.11
N CYS A 467 -2.75 -11.85 40.61
CA CYS A 467 -1.72 -12.42 41.46
C CYS A 467 -1.87 -12.03 42.94
N LEU A 468 -2.89 -11.24 43.31
CA LEU A 468 -3.13 -10.85 44.69
C LEU A 468 -3.57 -12.06 45.52
N THR A 469 -2.96 -12.22 46.69
CA THR A 469 -3.25 -13.27 47.66
C THR A 469 -3.21 -12.69 49.07
N ALA A 470 -3.86 -13.38 50.03
CA ALA A 470 -3.84 -12.98 51.43
C ALA A 470 -2.41 -12.86 52.00
N SER A 471 -1.45 -13.64 51.48
CA SER A 471 -0.05 -13.64 51.90
C SER A 471 0.80 -12.53 51.28
N ASN A 472 0.48 -12.03 50.08
CA ASN A 472 1.32 -11.04 49.39
C ASN A 472 0.79 -9.61 49.40
N ILE A 473 -0.50 -9.40 49.72
CA ILE A 473 -1.15 -8.08 49.64
C ILE A 473 -0.42 -7.00 50.46
N ASN A 474 0.01 -7.33 51.70
CA ASN A 474 0.72 -6.37 52.55
C ASN A 474 2.14 -6.06 52.04
N THR A 475 2.77 -7.01 51.33
CA THR A 475 4.09 -6.83 50.72
C THR A 475 3.97 -5.98 49.46
N LEU A 476 2.99 -6.25 48.60
CA LEU A 476 2.71 -5.48 47.40
C LEU A 476 2.23 -4.06 47.72
N ALA A 477 1.44 -3.88 48.78
CA ALA A 477 1.03 -2.56 49.27
C ALA A 477 2.22 -1.69 49.73
N LYS A 478 3.33 -2.30 50.17
CA LYS A 478 4.58 -1.55 50.45
C LYS A 478 5.39 -1.26 49.19
N LEU A 479 5.28 -2.10 48.16
CA LEU A 479 5.96 -1.94 46.88
C LEU A 479 5.21 -0.99 45.94
N SER A 480 3.93 -0.74 46.17
CA SER A 480 3.11 0.13 45.31
C SER A 480 3.67 1.55 45.21
N SER A 481 4.25 2.06 46.31
CA SER A 481 4.91 3.38 46.32
C SER A 481 6.20 3.44 45.47
N GLN A 482 6.64 2.32 44.87
CA GLN A 482 7.77 2.21 43.94
C GLN A 482 7.32 1.86 42.52
N ILE A 483 6.01 1.63 42.29
CA ILE A 483 5.44 1.29 40.98
C ILE A 483 4.79 2.56 40.39
N PRO A 484 5.24 3.05 39.22
CA PRO A 484 4.61 4.19 38.56
C PRO A 484 3.18 3.87 38.13
N ASP A 485 2.31 4.87 38.21
CA ASP A 485 0.92 4.84 37.76
C ASP A 485 0.73 5.74 36.52
N LYS A 486 -0.44 5.67 35.88
CA LYS A 486 -0.73 6.33 34.60
C LYS A 486 -0.53 7.85 34.61
N ASP A 487 -0.75 8.49 35.76
CA ASP A 487 -0.65 9.94 35.93
C ASP A 487 0.79 10.42 36.20
N GLY A 488 1.80 9.53 36.09
CA GLY A 488 3.18 9.81 36.48
C GLY A 488 3.42 9.87 37.99
N SER A 489 2.37 9.56 38.78
CA SER A 489 2.46 9.35 40.23
C SER A 489 2.79 7.88 40.55
N PHE A 490 2.92 7.51 41.83
CA PHE A 490 3.13 6.11 42.23
C PHE A 490 1.84 5.46 42.68
N LEU A 491 1.74 4.14 42.47
CA LEU A 491 0.57 3.35 42.84
C LEU A 491 0.29 3.43 44.34
N GLN A 492 -0.95 3.75 44.68
CA GLN A 492 -1.32 3.93 46.09
C GLN A 492 -1.62 2.58 46.76
N PRO A 493 -1.16 2.36 48.01
CA PRO A 493 -1.46 1.13 48.75
C PRO A 493 -2.96 0.89 48.92
N SER A 494 -3.74 1.98 48.99
CA SER A 494 -5.19 1.99 49.17
C SER A 494 -5.93 1.32 48.00
N SER A 495 -5.52 1.60 46.76
CA SER A 495 -6.16 1.02 45.56
C SER A 495 -5.92 -0.49 45.44
N LEU A 496 -4.76 -0.99 45.91
CA LEU A 496 -4.51 -2.44 46.02
C LEU A 496 -5.41 -3.10 47.08
N TYR A 497 -5.59 -2.47 48.24
CA TYR A 497 -6.50 -2.99 49.27
C TYR A 497 -7.96 -2.96 48.81
N SER A 498 -8.37 -1.95 48.06
CA SER A 498 -9.71 -1.87 47.46
C SER A 498 -9.92 -3.02 46.47
N SER A 499 -8.99 -3.23 45.54
CA SER A 499 -9.08 -4.32 44.58
C SER A 499 -9.09 -5.71 45.23
N TRP A 500 -8.26 -5.93 46.26
CA TRP A 500 -8.27 -7.17 47.04
C TRP A 500 -9.57 -7.38 47.82
N ALA A 501 -10.10 -6.33 48.46
CA ALA A 501 -11.37 -6.38 49.18
C ALA A 501 -12.53 -6.78 48.25
N GLY A 502 -12.57 -6.24 47.03
CA GLY A 502 -13.53 -6.64 46.00
C GLY A 502 -13.39 -8.13 45.60
N GLN A 503 -12.17 -8.62 45.41
CA GLN A 503 -11.92 -10.04 45.09
C GLN A 503 -12.38 -10.98 46.22
N VAL A 504 -12.07 -10.64 47.48
CA VAL A 504 -12.49 -11.41 48.65
C VAL A 504 -14.01 -11.42 48.80
N PHE A 505 -14.69 -10.29 48.59
CA PHE A 505 -16.15 -10.21 48.64
C PHE A 505 -16.80 -11.17 47.63
N TRP A 506 -16.32 -11.18 46.38
CA TRP A 506 -16.80 -12.05 45.31
C TRP A 506 -16.32 -13.51 45.41
N GLY A 507 -15.50 -13.87 46.41
CA GLY A 507 -14.99 -15.23 46.62
C GLY A 507 -13.93 -15.66 45.61
N ARG A 508 -13.18 -14.70 45.04
CA ARG A 508 -12.07 -14.94 44.09
C ARG A 508 -10.71 -15.07 44.78
N ASP A 509 -10.70 -15.26 46.10
CA ASP A 509 -9.50 -15.40 46.95
C ASP A 509 -8.88 -16.82 46.93
N GLY A 510 -9.40 -17.71 46.06
CA GLY A 510 -8.99 -19.10 45.97
C GLY A 510 -9.61 -20.02 47.05
N THR A 511 -10.43 -19.48 47.96
CA THR A 511 -11.14 -20.30 48.96
C THR A 511 -12.40 -20.90 48.36
N LYS A 512 -12.52 -22.23 48.38
CA LYS A 512 -13.73 -22.97 47.92
C LYS A 512 -14.89 -22.82 48.91
N LYS A 513 -15.31 -21.59 49.21
CA LYS A 513 -16.53 -21.32 49.99
C LYS A 513 -17.72 -21.27 49.05
N SER A 514 -18.84 -21.90 49.43
CA SER A 514 -20.09 -21.81 48.69
C SER A 514 -20.52 -20.34 48.53
N PRO A 515 -21.15 -19.99 47.39
CA PRO A 515 -21.71 -18.65 47.21
C PRO A 515 -22.76 -18.37 48.31
N PRO A 516 -22.86 -17.14 48.82
CA PRO A 516 -23.87 -16.77 49.80
C PRO A 516 -25.27 -16.91 49.21
N GLU A 517 -26.19 -17.52 49.95
CA GLU A 517 -27.56 -17.79 49.46
C GLU A 517 -28.54 -16.67 49.82
N ASN A 518 -28.31 -15.95 50.93
CA ASN A 518 -29.24 -14.96 51.48
C ASN A 518 -28.58 -13.60 51.72
N MET A 519 -29.37 -12.52 51.77
CA MET A 519 -28.94 -11.15 52.07
C MET A 519 -28.01 -11.04 53.30
N ALA A 520 -28.34 -11.72 54.40
CA ALA A 520 -27.52 -11.69 55.62
C ALA A 520 -26.10 -12.26 55.41
N ALA A 521 -25.95 -13.27 54.54
CA ALA A 521 -24.66 -13.87 54.25
C ALA A 521 -23.79 -12.96 53.34
N TRP A 522 -24.41 -12.22 52.42
CA TRP A 522 -23.73 -11.19 51.62
C TRP A 522 -23.27 -10.00 52.47
N VAL A 523 -24.12 -9.53 53.38
CA VAL A 523 -23.76 -8.50 54.35
C VAL A 523 -22.60 -8.96 55.25
N HIS A 524 -22.61 -10.21 55.71
CA HIS A 524 -21.51 -10.77 56.51
C HIS A 524 -20.19 -10.84 55.71
N ARG A 525 -20.23 -11.11 54.39
CA ARG A 525 -19.04 -11.02 53.52
C ARG A 525 -18.50 -9.59 53.41
N TYR A 526 -19.39 -8.60 53.35
CA TYR A 526 -18.98 -7.19 53.40
C TYR A 526 -18.33 -6.84 54.75
N GLU A 527 -18.84 -7.36 55.86
CA GLU A 527 -18.23 -7.16 57.19
C GLU A 527 -16.85 -7.84 57.30
N ALA A 528 -16.66 -8.99 56.66
CA ALA A 528 -15.38 -9.71 56.63
C ALA A 528 -14.25 -8.96 55.91
N ILE A 529 -14.56 -8.05 54.98
CA ILE A 529 -13.56 -7.18 54.32
C ILE A 529 -13.29 -5.89 55.11
N GLY A 530 -13.92 -5.70 56.28
CA GLY A 530 -13.83 -4.50 57.11
C GLY A 530 -12.40 -4.13 57.53
N GLU A 531 -11.50 -5.10 57.71
CA GLU A 531 -10.08 -4.82 58.01
C GLU A 531 -9.39 -4.03 56.89
N TRP A 532 -9.70 -4.34 55.64
CA TRP A 532 -9.13 -3.68 54.46
C TRP A 532 -9.78 -2.32 54.22
N ILE A 533 -11.10 -2.21 54.45
CA ILE A 533 -11.85 -0.95 54.37
C ILE A 533 -11.24 0.12 55.29
N GLN A 534 -10.75 -0.26 56.47
CA GLN A 534 -10.10 0.67 57.40
C GLN A 534 -8.78 1.27 56.87
N LYS A 535 -8.17 0.66 55.84
CA LYS A 535 -6.92 1.10 55.20
C LYS A 535 -7.15 1.90 53.90
N LEU A 536 -8.43 2.14 53.53
CA LEU A 536 -8.80 2.83 52.29
C LEU A 536 -8.86 4.35 52.45
N ARG A 537 -8.58 5.04 51.36
CA ARG A 537 -8.89 6.46 51.14
C ARG A 537 -10.34 6.63 50.70
N PRO A 538 -10.90 7.85 50.80
CA PRO A 538 -12.29 8.14 50.39
C PRO A 538 -12.60 7.71 48.95
N GLU A 539 -11.68 7.97 48.02
CA GLU A 539 -11.81 7.67 46.58
C GLU A 539 -11.87 6.16 46.32
N ASP A 540 -10.93 5.40 46.92
CA ASP A 540 -10.87 3.95 46.75
C ASP A 540 -12.03 3.23 47.46
N LEU A 541 -12.61 3.81 48.51
CA LEU A 541 -13.85 3.31 49.11
C LEU A 541 -15.02 3.48 48.16
N LEU A 542 -15.16 4.63 47.50
CA LEU A 542 -16.20 4.85 46.48
C LEU A 542 -16.06 3.83 45.34
N GLU A 543 -14.84 3.60 44.86
CA GLU A 543 -14.57 2.61 43.81
C GLU A 543 -14.87 1.17 44.28
N LEU A 544 -14.52 0.82 45.52
CA LEU A 544 -14.84 -0.48 46.10
C LEU A 544 -16.36 -0.71 46.13
N ILE A 545 -17.11 0.26 46.67
CA ILE A 545 -18.57 0.16 46.74
C ILE A 545 -19.17 0.07 45.34
N ASP A 546 -18.66 0.82 44.38
CA ASP A 546 -19.12 0.72 42.99
C ASP A 546 -18.86 -0.67 42.39
N SER A 547 -17.68 -1.25 42.64
CA SER A 547 -17.32 -2.59 42.16
C SER A 547 -18.16 -3.72 42.80
N ILE A 548 -18.71 -3.46 43.99
CA ILE A 548 -19.57 -4.40 44.73
C ILE A 548 -21.03 -4.21 44.37
N VAL A 549 -21.49 -2.97 44.18
CA VAL A 549 -22.92 -2.61 44.13
C VAL A 549 -23.42 -2.35 42.71
N PHE A 550 -22.65 -1.66 41.88
CA PHE A 550 -23.06 -1.17 40.57
C PHE A 550 -22.33 -1.91 39.44
N THR A 551 -22.43 -3.24 39.46
CA THR A 551 -21.91 -4.13 38.40
C THR A 551 -23.01 -5.10 37.95
N SER A 552 -22.91 -5.63 36.72
CA SER A 552 -23.88 -6.62 36.21
C SER A 552 -23.94 -7.86 37.10
N THR A 553 -22.78 -8.34 37.57
CA THR A 553 -22.68 -9.46 38.53
C THR A 553 -23.40 -9.16 39.86
N SER A 554 -23.39 -7.90 40.31
CA SER A 554 -24.13 -7.45 41.49
C SER A 554 -25.63 -7.51 41.27
N ARG A 555 -26.14 -7.01 40.14
CA ARG A 555 -27.57 -7.06 39.79
C ARG A 555 -28.12 -8.49 39.73
N GLU A 556 -27.32 -9.45 39.26
CA GLU A 556 -27.71 -10.86 39.20
C GLU A 556 -27.73 -11.57 40.57
N LYS A 557 -26.80 -11.21 41.47
CA LYS A 557 -26.55 -11.96 42.72
C LYS A 557 -27.06 -11.27 43.99
N LEU A 558 -27.25 -9.96 43.94
CA LEU A 558 -27.66 -9.11 45.06
C LEU A 558 -28.95 -8.38 44.70
N ASP A 559 -29.98 -8.54 45.53
CA ASP A 559 -31.21 -7.76 45.42
C ASP A 559 -30.98 -6.28 45.79
N VAL A 560 -31.89 -5.40 45.34
CA VAL A 560 -31.81 -3.94 45.63
C VAL A 560 -31.70 -3.66 47.14
N PRO A 561 -32.46 -4.33 48.03
CA PRO A 561 -32.32 -4.16 49.48
C PRO A 561 -30.92 -4.52 50.02
N CYS A 562 -30.30 -5.62 49.59
CA CYS A 562 -28.95 -5.98 50.01
C CYS A 562 -27.93 -4.93 49.55
N ARG A 563 -28.04 -4.46 48.31
CA ARG A 563 -27.18 -3.42 47.74
C ARG A 563 -27.30 -2.10 48.50
N ALA A 564 -28.52 -1.66 48.80
CA ALA A 564 -28.78 -0.46 49.59
C ALA A 564 -28.20 -0.57 51.02
N GLU A 565 -28.30 -1.75 51.64
CA GLU A 565 -27.84 -1.99 53.00
C GLU A 565 -26.29 -2.07 53.11
N ILE A 566 -25.59 -2.53 52.05
CA ILE A 566 -24.12 -2.42 51.92
C ILE A 566 -23.71 -0.95 51.79
N THR A 567 -24.35 -0.19 50.88
CA THR A 567 -24.08 1.24 50.69
C THR A 567 -24.36 2.05 51.96
N LYS A 568 -25.41 1.71 52.71
CA LYS A 568 -25.73 2.34 53.99
C LYS A 568 -24.67 2.09 55.07
N ARG A 569 -24.11 0.87 55.15
CA ARG A 569 -22.97 0.58 56.05
C ARG A 569 -21.72 1.36 55.64
N ALA A 570 -21.43 1.46 54.34
CA ALA A 570 -20.32 2.25 53.83
C ALA A 570 -20.48 3.75 54.14
N LEU A 571 -21.68 4.30 53.95
CA LEU A 571 -22.03 5.68 54.30
C LEU A 571 -21.84 5.94 55.80
N LYS A 572 -22.26 5.01 56.67
CA LYS A 572 -22.05 5.11 58.13
C LYS A 572 -20.55 5.13 58.46
N PHE A 573 -19.74 4.30 57.82
CA PHE A 573 -18.29 4.30 58.00
C PHE A 573 -17.65 5.62 57.55
N SER A 574 -18.06 6.16 56.40
CA SER A 574 -17.57 7.44 55.88
C SER A 574 -17.86 8.62 56.83
N ARG A 575 -19.08 8.70 57.38
CA ARG A 575 -19.47 9.72 58.38
C ARG A 575 -18.75 9.58 59.73
N GLN A 576 -18.41 8.36 60.14
CA GLN A 576 -17.62 8.13 61.34
C GLN A 576 -16.15 8.51 61.14
N SER A 577 -15.63 8.33 59.92
CA SER A 577 -14.26 8.69 59.54
C SER A 577 -14.09 10.20 59.37
N SER A 578 -15.13 10.95 59.00
CA SER A 578 -15.09 12.43 58.97
C SER A 578 -15.11 13.08 60.36
N THR A 579 -15.70 12.43 61.36
CA THR A 579 -15.86 12.96 62.73
C THR A 579 -14.78 12.50 63.72
N GLY A 580 -14.02 11.45 63.40
CA GLY A 580 -13.01 10.88 64.28
C GLY A 580 -11.67 11.64 64.29
N LYS A 581 -11.11 11.89 65.49
CA LYS A 581 -9.72 12.37 65.72
C LYS A 581 -8.66 11.30 65.37
N LYS A 582 -8.78 10.57 64.25
CA LYS A 582 -7.71 9.68 63.79
C LYS A 582 -6.60 10.55 63.17
N LYS A 583 -5.35 10.27 63.56
CA LYS A 583 -4.14 10.98 63.10
C LYS A 583 -4.24 11.29 61.62
N LYS A 584 -4.05 12.58 61.26
CA LYS A 584 -3.82 13.06 59.89
C LYS A 584 -2.84 12.11 59.18
N GLN A 585 -3.38 11.17 58.42
CA GLN A 585 -2.66 10.45 57.39
C GLN A 585 -2.74 11.37 56.18
N ASP A 586 -1.59 11.73 55.61
CA ASP A 586 -1.44 12.83 54.64
C ASP A 586 -2.64 13.02 53.72
N ASN A 587 -3.33 14.15 53.92
CA ASN A 587 -4.46 14.62 53.11
C ASN A 587 -3.93 15.14 51.76
N SER A 588 -3.44 14.24 50.91
CA SER A 588 -3.09 14.54 49.51
C SER A 588 -4.13 14.04 48.51
N GLY A 589 -5.25 13.45 48.96
CA GLY A 589 -6.36 13.01 48.11
C GLY A 589 -7.23 14.19 47.64
N LYS A 590 -7.80 14.07 46.44
CA LYS A 590 -8.68 15.08 45.81
C LYS A 590 -10.08 15.10 46.45
N VAL A 591 -10.53 13.99 47.04
CA VAL A 591 -11.87 13.83 47.62
C VAL A 591 -11.81 13.69 49.14
N SER A 592 -12.62 14.48 49.86
CA SER A 592 -12.71 14.39 51.32
C SER A 592 -13.67 13.27 51.77
N TRP A 593 -13.61 12.90 53.06
CA TRP A 593 -14.59 11.97 53.66
C TRP A 593 -16.02 12.55 53.70
N GLU A 594 -16.17 13.87 53.65
CA GLU A 594 -17.49 14.52 53.52
C GLU A 594 -18.04 14.38 52.09
N ASP A 595 -17.21 14.62 51.09
CA ASP A 595 -17.57 14.43 49.67
C ASP A 595 -17.92 12.96 49.38
N CYS A 596 -17.11 12.01 49.90
CA CYS A 596 -17.40 10.58 49.83
C CYS A 596 -18.74 10.22 50.49
N SER A 597 -19.06 10.85 51.62
CA SER A 597 -20.36 10.64 52.29
C SER A 597 -21.53 11.18 51.47
N ASN A 598 -21.36 12.33 50.81
CA ASN A 598 -22.38 12.93 49.95
C ASN A 598 -22.60 12.06 48.70
N GLU A 599 -21.53 11.56 48.10
CA GLU A 599 -21.57 10.70 46.93
C GLU A 599 -22.21 9.33 47.25
N LEU A 600 -21.85 8.70 48.38
CA LEU A 600 -22.54 7.48 48.85
C LEU A 600 -24.01 7.72 49.18
N GLN A 601 -24.37 8.91 49.67
CA GLN A 601 -25.77 9.29 49.89
C GLN A 601 -26.53 9.46 48.57
N SER A 602 -25.89 10.01 47.54
CA SER A 602 -26.44 10.10 46.17
C SER A 602 -26.70 8.70 45.60
N ARG A 603 -25.68 7.82 45.65
CA ARG A 603 -25.77 6.42 45.22
C ARG A 603 -26.84 5.63 45.97
N LEU A 604 -26.99 5.86 47.27
CA LEU A 604 -28.05 5.25 48.07
C LEU A 604 -29.43 5.74 47.62
N SER A 605 -29.58 7.02 47.29
CA SER A 605 -30.83 7.59 46.78
C SER A 605 -31.18 7.03 45.40
N HIS A 606 -30.19 6.85 44.53
CA HIS A 606 -30.33 6.17 43.23
C HIS A 606 -30.75 4.69 43.38
N LEU A 607 -30.18 3.94 44.33
CA LEU A 607 -30.65 2.57 44.58
C LEU A 607 -32.12 2.52 45.04
N MET A 608 -32.59 3.56 45.75
CA MET A 608 -34.00 3.65 46.12
C MET A 608 -34.89 4.00 44.91
N SER A 609 -34.40 4.77 43.93
CA SER A 609 -35.17 5.06 42.72
C SER A 609 -35.40 3.83 41.84
N LEU A 610 -34.54 2.81 41.92
CA LEU A 610 -34.76 1.51 41.26
C LEU A 610 -36.02 0.77 41.74
N THR A 611 -36.59 1.20 42.87
CA THR A 611 -37.87 0.67 43.35
C THR A 611 -39.09 1.37 42.77
N SER A 612 -38.91 2.34 41.88
CA SER A 612 -40.02 2.97 41.16
C SER A 612 -40.73 1.98 40.25
N ASP A 613 -42.04 2.14 40.12
CA ASP A 613 -42.89 1.27 39.30
C ASP A 613 -42.42 1.24 37.84
N THR A 614 -41.93 2.38 37.33
CA THR A 614 -41.43 2.57 35.96
C THR A 614 -40.18 1.73 35.70
N VAL A 615 -39.16 1.83 36.56
CA VAL A 615 -37.91 1.07 36.41
C VAL A 615 -38.12 -0.43 36.65
N GLN A 616 -39.01 -0.80 37.58
CA GLN A 616 -39.38 -2.21 37.78
C GLN A 616 -40.12 -2.79 36.58
N SER A 617 -41.04 -2.03 35.97
CA SER A 617 -41.74 -2.46 34.76
C SER A 617 -40.78 -2.69 33.60
N PHE A 618 -39.75 -1.83 33.46
CA PHE A 618 -38.71 -1.98 32.43
C PHE A 618 -37.84 -3.21 32.68
N ALA A 619 -37.50 -3.49 33.94
CA ALA A 619 -36.72 -4.68 34.31
C ALA A 619 -37.50 -6.00 34.07
N GLN A 620 -38.84 -5.97 34.11
CA GLN A 620 -39.71 -7.13 33.90
C GLN A 620 -40.29 -7.22 32.48
N ALA A 621 -39.99 -6.25 31.62
CA ALA A 621 -40.49 -6.21 30.25
C ALA A 621 -39.99 -7.41 29.43
N SER A 622 -40.86 -7.92 28.55
CA SER A 622 -40.49 -9.02 27.64
C SER A 622 -39.54 -8.58 26.52
N ASP A 623 -39.52 -7.28 26.21
CA ASP A 623 -38.63 -6.70 25.21
C ASP A 623 -37.24 -6.42 25.82
N PRO A 624 -36.16 -6.93 25.21
CA PRO A 624 -34.80 -6.76 25.72
C PRO A 624 -34.33 -5.30 25.78
N THR A 625 -34.93 -4.39 25.01
CA THR A 625 -34.56 -2.96 25.00
C THR A 625 -34.87 -2.28 26.33
N PHE A 626 -36.06 -2.49 26.88
CA PHE A 626 -36.46 -1.92 28.18
C PHE A 626 -35.68 -2.53 29.34
N SER A 627 -35.42 -3.84 29.31
CA SER A 627 -34.55 -4.49 30.30
C SER A 627 -33.13 -3.91 30.26
N ALA A 628 -32.61 -3.60 29.07
CA ALA A 628 -31.31 -2.94 28.90
C ALA A 628 -31.32 -1.47 29.38
N TYR A 629 -32.42 -0.73 29.23
CA TYR A 629 -32.54 0.61 29.82
C TYR A 629 -32.53 0.55 31.35
N ALA A 630 -33.27 -0.39 31.95
CA ALA A 630 -33.25 -0.59 33.40
C ALA A 630 -31.86 -0.99 33.90
N GLU A 631 -31.12 -1.81 33.15
CA GLU A 631 -29.73 -2.15 33.46
C GLU A 631 -28.80 -0.93 33.40
N LYS A 632 -28.86 -0.16 32.31
CA LYS A 632 -28.04 1.05 32.13
C LYS A 632 -28.36 2.10 33.20
N TYR A 633 -29.63 2.24 33.58
CA TYR A 633 -30.05 3.13 34.66
C TYR A 633 -29.50 2.66 36.00
N ASP A 634 -29.61 1.37 36.34
CA ASP A 634 -29.01 0.80 37.56
C ASP A 634 -27.49 1.07 37.62
N LEU A 635 -26.78 0.73 36.56
CA LEU A 635 -25.31 0.89 36.46
C LEU A 635 -24.84 2.35 36.35
N SER A 636 -25.74 3.32 36.17
CA SER A 636 -25.40 4.74 36.12
C SER A 636 -24.96 5.31 37.47
N LYS A 637 -25.24 4.60 38.58
CA LYS A 637 -24.93 5.02 39.96
C LYS A 637 -25.60 6.35 40.38
N GLY A 638 -26.49 6.90 39.56
CA GLY A 638 -27.07 8.23 39.75
C GLY A 638 -26.22 9.36 39.17
N ASP A 639 -25.23 9.07 38.31
CA ASP A 639 -24.47 10.08 37.59
C ASP A 639 -25.36 10.79 36.56
N ILE A 640 -25.52 12.11 36.73
CA ILE A 640 -26.40 12.95 35.91
C ILE A 640 -26.05 12.86 34.42
N GLN A 641 -24.75 12.80 34.07
CA GLN A 641 -24.33 12.73 32.66
C GLN A 641 -24.66 11.38 32.04
N VAL A 642 -24.40 10.29 32.77
CA VAL A 642 -24.67 8.93 32.30
C VAL A 642 -26.18 8.70 32.15
N VAL A 643 -26.97 9.23 33.10
CA VAL A 643 -28.44 9.22 33.02
C VAL A 643 -28.91 10.07 31.84
N GLU A 644 -28.38 11.28 31.62
CA GLU A 644 -28.72 12.11 30.46
C GLU A 644 -28.45 11.35 29.14
N PHE A 645 -27.29 10.70 29.00
CA PHE A 645 -26.98 9.91 27.81
C PHE A 645 -27.93 8.73 27.61
N LEU A 646 -28.35 8.06 28.69
CA LEU A 646 -29.36 7.02 28.61
C LEU A 646 -30.71 7.57 28.11
N LEU A 647 -31.15 8.71 28.65
CA LEU A 647 -32.41 9.33 28.25
C LEU A 647 -32.36 9.83 26.79
N VAL A 648 -31.22 10.39 26.36
CA VAL A 648 -30.97 10.73 24.96
C VAL A 648 -31.03 9.47 24.09
N GLN A 649 -30.40 8.37 24.51
CA GLN A 649 -30.47 7.11 23.78
C GLN A 649 -31.91 6.60 23.65
N MET A 650 -32.75 6.73 24.70
CA MET A 650 -34.17 6.37 24.63
C MET A 650 -34.92 7.20 23.58
N ILE A 651 -34.66 8.51 23.51
CA ILE A 651 -35.26 9.38 22.48
C ILE A 651 -34.81 8.96 21.07
N LEU A 652 -33.51 8.65 20.89
CA LEU A 652 -32.96 8.21 19.60
C LEU A 652 -33.46 6.82 19.17
N ASP A 653 -33.77 5.95 20.13
CA ASP A 653 -34.41 4.65 19.87
C ASP A 653 -35.91 4.81 19.55
N GLY A 654 -36.46 6.03 19.62
CA GLY A 654 -37.85 6.37 19.31
C GLY A 654 -38.83 6.12 20.43
N GLN A 655 -38.38 6.11 21.69
CA GLN A 655 -39.28 5.98 22.83
C GLN A 655 -40.08 7.26 23.06
N ALA A 656 -41.27 7.11 23.66
CA ALA A 656 -42.17 8.20 23.97
C ALA A 656 -41.55 9.17 25.01
N VAL A 657 -41.86 10.46 24.87
CA VAL A 657 -41.29 11.55 25.69
C VAL A 657 -41.73 11.42 27.15
N GLU A 658 -42.91 10.86 27.39
CA GLU A 658 -43.49 10.58 28.70
C GLU A 658 -42.68 9.52 29.47
N LEU A 659 -42.18 8.49 28.78
CA LEU A 659 -41.35 7.45 29.40
C LEU A 659 -39.99 8.00 29.88
N VAL A 660 -39.48 9.02 29.20
CA VAL A 660 -38.27 9.74 29.60
C VAL A 660 -38.53 10.61 30.83
N GLU A 661 -39.67 11.28 30.89
CA GLU A 661 -40.11 12.05 32.06
C GLU A 661 -40.34 11.14 33.29
N ASP A 662 -40.92 9.96 33.09
CA ASP A 662 -41.17 8.96 34.14
C ASP A 662 -39.90 8.46 34.83
N ILE A 663 -38.79 8.31 34.08
CA ILE A 663 -37.47 8.00 34.69
C ILE A 663 -36.88 9.24 35.37
N LEU A 664 -37.04 10.43 34.80
CA LEU A 664 -36.55 11.68 35.36
C LEU A 664 -37.19 12.01 36.71
N GLN A 665 -38.49 11.72 36.88
CA GLN A 665 -39.21 11.88 38.14
C GLN A 665 -38.72 10.92 39.23
N GLY A 666 -38.20 9.75 38.84
CA GLY A 666 -37.59 8.80 39.76
C GLY A 666 -36.15 9.16 40.17
N ALA A 667 -35.40 9.92 39.38
CA ALA A 667 -33.97 10.16 39.58
C ALA A 667 -33.65 11.32 40.54
N PRO A 668 -32.78 11.13 41.56
CA PRO A 668 -32.35 12.21 42.47
C PRO A 668 -31.07 12.93 42.01
N PRO A 669 -30.88 14.23 42.32
CA PRO A 669 -31.79 15.37 42.12
C PRO A 669 -31.59 15.96 40.71
N SER A 670 -32.60 15.91 39.84
CA SER A 670 -32.44 16.27 38.43
C SER A 670 -32.62 17.78 38.17
N SER A 671 -31.53 18.47 37.83
CA SER A 671 -31.56 19.76 37.12
C SER A 671 -31.89 19.60 35.62
N LEU A 672 -32.02 18.35 35.17
CA LEU A 672 -32.33 17.94 33.81
C LEU A 672 -33.84 18.05 33.56
N ARG A 673 -34.21 18.52 32.37
CA ARG A 673 -35.60 18.59 31.91
C ARG A 673 -35.73 17.82 30.61
N THR A 674 -36.86 17.18 30.37
CA THR A 674 -37.13 16.43 29.15
C THR A 674 -36.91 17.25 27.88
N ARG A 675 -37.24 18.55 27.90
CA ARG A 675 -36.88 19.50 26.82
C ARG A 675 -35.39 19.51 26.48
N LYS A 676 -34.51 19.56 27.48
CA LYS A 676 -33.05 19.58 27.24
C LYS A 676 -32.55 18.26 26.66
N VAL A 677 -33.13 17.14 27.08
CA VAL A 677 -32.79 15.80 26.56
C VAL A 677 -33.16 15.71 25.08
N VAL A 678 -34.35 16.16 24.69
CA VAL A 678 -34.78 16.17 23.28
C VAL A 678 -33.92 17.13 22.45
N GLN A 679 -33.62 18.32 22.96
CA GLN A 679 -32.72 19.27 22.28
C GLN A 679 -31.31 18.68 22.08
N HIS A 680 -30.78 17.97 23.08
CA HIS A 680 -29.50 17.28 22.98
C HIS A 680 -29.55 16.15 21.94
N ALA A 681 -30.62 15.35 21.92
CA ALA A 681 -30.81 14.31 20.90
C ALA A 681 -30.85 14.90 19.48
N VAL A 682 -31.61 15.98 19.27
CA VAL A 682 -31.70 16.69 17.97
C VAL A 682 -30.34 17.29 17.58
N SER A 683 -29.60 17.87 18.53
CA SER A 683 -28.25 18.37 18.29
C SER A 683 -27.30 17.26 17.82
N LEU A 684 -27.34 16.07 18.43
CA LEU A 684 -26.52 14.94 18.01
C LEU A 684 -26.89 14.44 16.61
N ILE A 685 -28.18 14.41 16.28
CA ILE A 685 -28.65 14.06 14.94
C ILE A 685 -28.12 15.07 13.91
N VAL A 686 -28.20 16.37 14.21
CA VAL A 686 -27.66 17.44 13.34
C VAL A 686 -26.15 17.29 13.15
N THR A 687 -25.38 17.06 14.23
CA THR A 687 -23.93 16.80 14.16
C THR A 687 -23.63 15.58 13.28
N ALA A 688 -24.40 14.50 13.43
CA ALA A 688 -24.24 13.30 12.62
C ALA A 688 -24.55 13.53 11.13
N LEU A 689 -25.61 14.29 10.83
CA LEU A 689 -25.99 14.67 9.46
C LEU A 689 -24.96 15.63 8.81
N ARG A 690 -24.18 16.36 9.62
CA ARG A 690 -23.03 17.16 9.16
C ARG A 690 -21.79 16.30 8.84
N GLY A 691 -21.80 15.00 9.13
CA GLY A 691 -20.67 14.10 8.93
C GLY A 691 -19.57 14.22 10.00
N GLU A 692 -19.87 14.86 11.12
CA GLU A 692 -18.96 14.96 12.27
C GLU A 692 -19.05 13.70 13.15
N ASP A 693 -17.93 13.33 13.80
CA ASP A 693 -17.89 12.18 14.69
C ASP A 693 -18.80 12.41 15.91
N VAL A 694 -19.89 11.64 15.98
CA VAL A 694 -20.82 11.65 17.10
C VAL A 694 -20.11 11.08 18.34
N MET A 695 -20.35 11.71 19.50
CA MET A 695 -19.77 11.34 20.79
C MET A 695 -19.74 9.82 21.06
N LYS A 696 -18.60 9.32 21.56
CA LYS A 696 -18.38 7.90 21.90
C LYS A 696 -19.41 7.43 22.94
N GLY A 697 -20.40 6.64 22.52
CA GLY A 697 -21.34 5.97 23.43
C GLY A 697 -22.79 5.93 22.95
N VAL A 698 -23.18 6.86 22.05
CA VAL A 698 -24.52 6.92 21.47
C VAL A 698 -24.51 6.22 20.11
N ARG A 699 -25.50 5.36 19.85
CA ARG A 699 -25.62 4.65 18.58
C ARG A 699 -27.03 4.77 18.05
N ALA A 700 -27.15 5.17 16.78
CA ALA A 700 -28.39 5.04 16.04
C ALA A 700 -28.54 3.59 15.57
N SER A 701 -29.71 2.99 15.80
CA SER A 701 -30.07 1.68 15.27
C SER A 701 -30.48 1.73 13.79
N LYS A 702 -30.84 2.93 13.31
CA LYS A 702 -31.32 3.23 11.95
C LYS A 702 -30.53 4.40 11.34
N SER A 703 -30.85 4.78 10.11
CA SER A 703 -30.29 5.99 9.50
C SER A 703 -30.64 7.22 10.34
N TRP A 704 -29.74 8.21 10.41
CA TRP A 704 -29.97 9.42 11.21
C TRP A 704 -31.20 10.21 10.76
N LEU A 705 -31.59 10.08 9.48
CA LEU A 705 -32.82 10.65 8.95
C LEU A 705 -34.07 9.93 9.46
N GLU A 706 -34.06 8.59 9.53
CA GLU A 706 -35.15 7.81 10.12
C GLU A 706 -35.27 8.09 11.63
N VAL A 707 -34.15 8.22 12.32
CA VAL A 707 -34.13 8.60 13.75
C VAL A 707 -34.73 10.00 13.92
N LEU A 708 -34.37 10.96 13.07
CA LEU A 708 -34.98 12.29 13.10
C LEU A 708 -36.50 12.21 12.91
N GLN A 709 -36.97 11.42 11.94
CA GLN A 709 -38.40 11.23 11.70
C GLN A 709 -39.12 10.64 12.92
N MET A 710 -38.51 9.67 13.60
CA MET A 710 -39.06 9.08 14.82
C MET A 710 -39.15 10.10 15.97
N VAL A 711 -38.10 10.91 16.18
CA VAL A 711 -38.10 11.95 17.21
C VAL A 711 -39.15 13.03 16.92
N VAL A 712 -39.22 13.48 15.67
CA VAL A 712 -40.19 14.49 15.21
C VAL A 712 -41.63 13.98 15.37
N GLU A 713 -41.90 12.73 14.96
CA GLU A 713 -43.22 12.10 15.13
C GLU A 713 -43.59 11.93 16.61
N ASN A 714 -42.64 11.55 17.47
CA ASN A 714 -42.89 11.44 18.92
C ASN A 714 -43.23 12.79 19.55
N VAL A 715 -42.56 13.87 19.15
CA VAL A 715 -42.88 15.23 19.63
C VAL A 715 -44.25 15.68 19.12
N ARG A 716 -44.59 15.36 17.87
CA ARG A 716 -45.93 15.62 17.31
C ARG A 716 -47.02 14.88 18.07
N ILE A 717 -46.87 13.57 18.28
CA ILE A 717 -47.82 12.75 19.03
C ILE A 717 -48.00 13.29 20.45
N HIS A 718 -46.92 13.67 21.13
CA HIS A 718 -46.97 14.27 22.46
C HIS A 718 -47.81 15.57 22.47
N GLN A 719 -47.59 16.44 21.49
CA GLN A 719 -48.30 17.71 21.36
C GLN A 719 -49.78 17.52 20.96
N ASP A 720 -50.08 16.59 20.04
CA ASP A 720 -51.43 16.22 19.62
C ASP A 720 -52.24 15.65 20.80
N ASN A 721 -51.57 14.94 21.71
CA ASN A 721 -52.14 14.43 22.95
C ASN A 721 -52.27 15.50 24.07
N GLY A 722 -51.89 16.76 23.80
CA GLY A 722 -52.02 17.88 24.73
C GLY A 722 -50.89 18.02 25.76
N GLY A 723 -49.74 17.38 25.54
CA GLY A 723 -48.57 17.48 26.42
C GLY A 723 -47.81 18.82 26.29
N ASP A 724 -47.19 19.26 27.39
CA ASP A 724 -46.44 20.53 27.47
C ASP A 724 -44.93 20.35 27.75
N LEU A 725 -44.43 19.11 27.79
CA LEU A 725 -43.03 18.80 28.13
C LEU A 725 -42.06 19.28 27.05
N VAL A 726 -42.44 19.12 25.77
CA VAL A 726 -41.67 19.50 24.58
C VAL A 726 -42.61 20.05 23.51
N GLN A 727 -42.22 21.15 22.86
CA GLN A 727 -43.00 21.76 21.77
C GLN A 727 -42.29 21.58 20.42
N ALA A 728 -43.05 21.60 19.31
CA ALA A 728 -42.47 21.55 17.97
C ALA A 728 -41.36 22.61 17.73
N GLU A 729 -41.51 23.81 18.31
CA GLU A 729 -40.51 24.89 18.18
C GLU A 729 -39.16 24.55 18.84
N ASP A 730 -39.13 23.71 19.88
CA ASP A 730 -37.89 23.28 20.54
C ASP A 730 -37.02 22.41 19.61
N VAL A 731 -37.63 21.76 18.61
CA VAL A 731 -36.96 20.94 17.58
C VAL A 731 -36.72 21.76 16.31
N MET A 732 -37.73 22.51 15.85
CA MET A 732 -37.67 23.32 14.64
C MET A 732 -36.59 24.39 14.68
N SER A 733 -36.40 25.06 15.83
CA SER A 733 -35.36 26.08 15.99
C SER A 733 -33.95 25.55 15.74
N LEU A 734 -33.64 24.34 16.18
CA LEU A 734 -32.35 23.67 15.95
C LEU A 734 -32.19 23.26 14.48
N LEU A 735 -33.24 22.71 13.88
CA LEU A 735 -33.21 22.25 12.48
C LEU A 735 -33.20 23.40 11.47
N ARG A 736 -33.84 24.54 11.78
CA ARG A 736 -33.77 25.77 10.98
C ARG A 736 -32.32 26.24 10.85
N SER A 737 -31.57 26.26 11.95
CA SER A 737 -30.15 26.64 11.93
C SER A 737 -29.30 25.73 11.03
N PHE A 738 -29.64 24.44 10.94
CA PHE A 738 -29.00 23.49 10.03
C PHE A 738 -29.43 23.67 8.56
N CYS A 739 -30.72 23.87 8.31
CA CYS A 739 -31.25 24.03 6.96
C CYS A 739 -30.78 25.35 6.30
N SER A 740 -30.61 26.41 7.09
CA SER A 740 -30.12 27.72 6.64
C SER A 740 -28.59 27.79 6.44
N ASP A 741 -27.85 26.74 6.77
CA ASP A 741 -26.39 26.73 6.68
C ASP A 741 -25.94 26.45 5.24
N ALA A 742 -25.47 27.50 4.55
CA ALA A 742 -25.05 27.44 3.15
C ALA A 742 -23.72 26.71 2.92
N SER A 743 -22.99 26.35 3.98
CA SER A 743 -21.69 25.68 3.88
C SER A 743 -21.79 24.16 3.63
N PHE A 744 -22.99 23.57 3.71
CA PHE A 744 -23.21 22.12 3.61
C PHE A 744 -23.87 21.69 2.30
N GLU A 745 -23.75 20.41 1.96
CA GLU A 745 -24.36 19.84 0.76
C GLU A 745 -25.90 19.94 0.81
N VAL A 746 -26.51 20.07 -0.36
CA VAL A 746 -27.96 20.26 -0.51
C VAL A 746 -28.80 19.01 -0.17
N PRO A 747 -28.38 17.76 -0.50
CA PRO A 747 -29.23 16.58 -0.28
C PRO A 747 -29.65 16.33 1.18
N PRO A 748 -28.75 16.38 2.20
CA PRO A 748 -29.16 16.18 3.60
C PRO A 748 -30.12 17.26 4.10
N ARG A 749 -29.94 18.52 3.67
CA ARG A 749 -30.82 19.65 4.01
C ARG A 749 -32.22 19.45 3.42
N LEU A 750 -32.28 18.97 2.18
CA LEU A 750 -33.53 18.66 1.49
C LEU A 750 -34.31 17.54 2.19
N ASP A 751 -33.62 16.50 2.63
CA ASP A 751 -34.27 15.34 3.25
C ASP A 751 -34.78 15.65 4.66
N VAL A 752 -34.05 16.45 5.45
CA VAL A 752 -34.56 17.00 6.71
C VAL A 752 -35.81 17.84 6.50
N LEU A 753 -35.81 18.71 5.48
CA LEU A 753 -36.97 19.54 5.16
C LEU A 753 -38.20 18.71 4.73
N LYS A 754 -38.02 17.59 4.02
CA LYS A 754 -39.12 16.66 3.72
C LYS A 754 -39.71 16.01 4.97
N VAL A 755 -38.86 15.61 5.92
CA VAL A 755 -39.31 15.03 7.21
C VAL A 755 -40.15 16.05 7.99
N LEU A 756 -39.75 17.32 7.96
CA LEU A 756 -40.49 18.40 8.61
C LEU A 756 -41.81 18.73 7.88
N GLU A 757 -41.82 18.76 6.55
CA GLU A 757 -43.03 18.97 5.73
C GLU A 757 -44.10 17.89 5.98
N GLY A 758 -43.68 16.64 6.22
CA GLY A 758 -44.59 15.53 6.50
C GLY A 758 -45.11 15.47 7.94
N SER A 759 -44.50 16.20 8.89
CA SER A 759 -44.75 15.99 10.32
C SER A 759 -45.14 17.27 11.07
N PHE A 760 -44.83 18.46 10.59
CA PHE A 760 -45.23 19.72 11.22
C PHE A 760 -45.88 20.65 10.20
N ASP A 761 -46.81 21.49 10.67
CA ASP A 761 -47.37 22.57 9.85
C ASP A 761 -46.31 23.66 9.62
N LEU A 762 -45.65 23.61 8.46
CA LEU A 762 -44.63 24.58 8.07
C LEU A 762 -45.24 25.98 7.87
N SER A 763 -44.55 27.02 8.37
CA SER A 763 -44.91 28.41 8.09
C SER A 763 -44.67 28.78 6.62
N ASP A 764 -45.26 29.89 6.16
CA ASP A 764 -45.07 30.39 4.79
C ASP A 764 -43.60 30.69 4.44
N THR A 765 -42.81 31.09 5.45
CA THR A 765 -41.36 31.28 5.33
C THR A 765 -40.63 29.96 5.06
N ASP A 766 -41.02 28.90 5.77
CA ASP A 766 -40.39 27.58 5.67
C ASP A 766 -40.73 26.91 4.32
N ARG A 767 -41.95 27.13 3.80
CA ARG A 767 -42.36 26.69 2.45
C ARG A 767 -41.60 27.40 1.33
N THR A 768 -41.33 28.69 1.51
CA THR A 768 -40.56 29.50 0.55
C THR A 768 -39.10 29.05 0.51
N LEU A 769 -38.48 28.83 1.67
CA LEU A 769 -37.13 28.28 1.79
C LEU A 769 -37.00 26.87 1.19
N LEU A 770 -38.00 26.02 1.40
CA LEU A 770 -38.04 24.67 0.83
C LEU A 770 -38.14 24.70 -0.70
N THR A 771 -38.93 25.62 -1.25
CA THR A 771 -39.02 25.84 -2.71
C THR A 771 -37.71 26.40 -3.27
N LEU A 772 -37.04 27.28 -2.52
CA LEU A 772 -35.71 27.80 -2.84
C LEU A 772 -34.68 26.69 -2.96
N TYR A 773 -34.51 25.89 -1.92
CA TYR A 773 -33.47 24.86 -1.92
C TYR A 773 -33.74 23.75 -2.95
N ARG A 774 -35.02 23.39 -3.20
CA ARG A 774 -35.39 22.46 -4.29
C ARG A 774 -35.02 23.02 -5.67
N THR A 775 -35.29 24.30 -5.90
CA THR A 775 -34.98 24.96 -7.18
C THR A 775 -33.47 25.10 -7.36
N ASP A 776 -32.74 25.53 -6.32
CA ASP A 776 -31.28 25.68 -6.35
C ASP A 776 -30.57 24.34 -6.55
N ALA A 777 -31.05 23.25 -5.94
CA ALA A 777 -30.49 21.91 -6.14
C ALA A 777 -30.49 21.47 -7.61
N LEU A 778 -31.62 21.68 -8.30
CA LEU A 778 -31.77 21.31 -9.71
C LEU A 778 -31.03 22.27 -10.65
N VAL A 779 -31.02 23.56 -10.31
CA VAL A 779 -30.35 24.58 -11.12
C VAL A 779 -28.84 24.42 -11.00
N SER A 780 -28.28 24.32 -9.80
CA SER A 780 -26.84 24.16 -9.57
C SER A 780 -26.27 22.88 -10.16
N SER A 781 -27.05 21.78 -10.20
CA SER A 781 -26.61 20.51 -10.81
C SER A 781 -26.51 20.57 -12.33
N THR A 782 -27.27 21.47 -12.98
CA THR A 782 -27.42 21.51 -14.45
C THR A 782 -26.79 22.78 -15.06
N TRP A 783 -26.80 23.89 -14.33
CA TRP A 783 -26.25 25.19 -14.70
C TRP A 783 -25.44 25.79 -13.54
N SER A 784 -24.11 25.66 -13.59
CA SER A 784 -23.19 26.23 -12.60
C SER A 784 -23.22 27.77 -12.53
N ASP A 785 -23.64 28.42 -13.62
CA ASP A 785 -23.52 29.87 -13.80
C ASP A 785 -24.79 30.64 -13.38
N ILE A 786 -25.79 29.96 -12.84
CA ILE A 786 -27.05 30.55 -12.39
C ILE A 786 -27.12 30.40 -10.88
N LYS A 787 -27.13 31.54 -10.17
CA LYS A 787 -27.34 31.57 -8.72
C LYS A 787 -28.81 31.86 -8.44
N VAL A 788 -29.44 31.02 -7.64
CA VAL A 788 -30.84 31.19 -7.23
C VAL A 788 -30.86 31.82 -5.83
N SER A 789 -31.59 32.92 -5.66
CA SER A 789 -31.81 33.59 -4.37
C SER A 789 -33.28 33.56 -3.97
N GLU A 790 -33.56 33.85 -2.70
CA GLU A 790 -34.93 33.95 -2.17
C GLU A 790 -35.81 34.91 -3.00
N GLU A 791 -35.24 36.04 -3.43
CA GLU A 791 -35.91 37.04 -4.27
C GLU A 791 -36.41 36.49 -5.61
N ASN A 792 -35.81 35.41 -6.11
CA ASN A 792 -36.21 34.78 -7.37
C ASN A 792 -37.46 33.89 -7.22
N ILE A 793 -37.88 33.55 -6.01
CA ILE A 793 -38.92 32.53 -5.76
C ILE A 793 -40.12 33.06 -4.97
N ILE A 794 -39.96 34.19 -4.25
CA ILE A 794 -41.02 34.80 -3.43
C ILE A 794 -42.28 35.16 -4.25
N SER A 795 -42.15 35.64 -5.49
CA SER A 795 -43.29 36.03 -6.33
C SER A 795 -43.42 35.19 -7.60
N GLU A 796 -44.63 35.17 -8.17
CA GLU A 796 -44.92 34.48 -9.43
C GLU A 796 -44.16 35.12 -10.61
N GLU A 797 -44.02 36.44 -10.61
CA GLU A 797 -43.26 37.19 -11.61
C GLU A 797 -41.76 36.90 -11.53
N SER A 798 -41.19 36.84 -10.32
CA SER A 798 -39.78 36.50 -10.12
C SER A 798 -39.46 35.08 -10.61
N ARG A 799 -40.38 34.13 -10.37
CA ARG A 799 -40.25 32.75 -10.88
C ARG A 799 -40.28 32.71 -12.41
N LEU A 800 -41.14 33.50 -13.04
CA LEU A 800 -41.19 33.62 -14.51
C LEU A 800 -39.90 34.23 -15.08
N GLU A 801 -39.34 35.26 -14.44
CA GLU A 801 -38.09 35.88 -14.86
C GLU A 801 -36.92 34.90 -14.77
N LEU A 802 -36.84 34.13 -13.67
CA LEU A 802 -35.86 33.05 -13.52
C LEU A 802 -36.05 31.98 -14.60
N PHE A 803 -37.30 31.58 -14.89
CA PHE A 803 -37.62 30.63 -15.95
C PHE A 803 -37.13 31.12 -17.33
N HIS A 804 -37.37 32.38 -17.70
CA HIS A 804 -36.88 32.92 -18.98
C HIS A 804 -35.37 32.98 -19.04
N ASN A 805 -34.69 33.26 -17.93
CA ASN A 805 -33.22 33.26 -17.86
C ASN A 805 -32.66 31.84 -18.07
N ILE A 806 -33.23 30.83 -17.42
CA ILE A 806 -32.81 29.43 -17.58
C ILE A 806 -33.12 28.95 -19.01
N LEU A 807 -34.30 29.25 -19.55
CA LEU A 807 -34.72 28.86 -20.90
C LEU A 807 -33.75 29.37 -21.98
N ARG A 808 -33.23 30.61 -21.85
CA ARG A 808 -32.23 31.18 -22.77
C ARG A 808 -30.90 30.42 -22.78
N LYS A 809 -30.58 29.70 -21.71
CA LYS A 809 -29.35 28.91 -21.56
C LYS A 809 -29.55 27.41 -21.86
N CYS A 810 -30.76 26.99 -22.24
CA CYS A 810 -31.05 25.60 -22.59
C CYS A 810 -30.55 25.27 -24.01
N SER A 811 -29.86 24.14 -24.16
CA SER A 811 -29.29 23.69 -25.44
C SER A 811 -29.30 22.16 -25.59
N SER A 812 -29.18 21.44 -24.47
CA SER A 812 -29.24 19.97 -24.39
C SER A 812 -30.64 19.48 -24.01
N LYS A 813 -30.98 18.25 -24.42
CA LYS A 813 -32.17 17.50 -23.95
C LYS A 813 -32.28 17.52 -22.42
N ASP A 814 -31.18 17.28 -21.70
CA ASP A 814 -31.19 17.21 -20.24
C ASP A 814 -31.49 18.57 -19.59
N HIS A 815 -31.04 19.67 -20.21
CA HIS A 815 -31.37 21.04 -19.78
C HIS A 815 -32.87 21.28 -19.82
N PHE A 816 -33.54 20.82 -20.88
CA PHE A 816 -34.99 20.97 -21.02
C PHE A 816 -35.78 20.05 -20.07
N LEU A 817 -35.29 18.83 -19.80
CA LEU A 817 -35.89 17.93 -18.80
C LEU A 817 -35.81 18.53 -17.39
N THR A 818 -34.65 19.05 -16.99
CA THR A 818 -34.50 19.73 -15.69
C THR A 818 -35.40 20.96 -15.60
N LEU A 819 -35.53 21.75 -16.67
CA LEU A 819 -36.43 22.90 -16.69
C LEU A 819 -37.90 22.50 -16.48
N CYS A 820 -38.35 21.41 -17.09
CA CYS A 820 -39.70 20.89 -16.89
C CYS A 820 -39.91 20.38 -15.44
N ARG A 821 -38.89 19.75 -14.83
CA ARG A 821 -38.92 19.35 -13.41
C ARG A 821 -39.04 20.55 -12.47
N ILE A 822 -38.38 21.66 -12.78
CA ILE A 822 -38.51 22.92 -12.02
C ILE A 822 -39.96 23.43 -12.09
N LEU A 823 -40.60 23.39 -13.26
CA LEU A 823 -42.01 23.79 -13.41
C LEU A 823 -42.97 22.90 -12.63
N ILE A 824 -42.66 21.62 -12.45
CA ILE A 824 -43.45 20.68 -11.64
C ILE A 824 -43.29 20.96 -10.14
N LEU A 825 -42.07 21.33 -9.70
CA LEU A 825 -41.79 21.65 -8.29
C LEU A 825 -42.38 22.97 -7.84
N TRP A 826 -42.63 23.89 -8.76
CA TRP A 826 -43.15 25.21 -8.47
C TRP A 826 -44.67 25.20 -8.27
N PRO A 827 -45.21 26.11 -7.41
CA PRO A 827 -46.65 26.33 -7.34
C PRO A 827 -47.23 26.66 -8.72
N PRO A 828 -48.42 26.15 -9.08
CA PRO A 828 -49.02 26.36 -10.40
C PRO A 828 -49.16 27.86 -10.69
N PHE A 829 -48.83 28.25 -11.92
CA PHE A 829 -49.02 29.63 -12.37
C PHE A 829 -50.50 29.95 -12.53
N SER A 830 -50.86 31.20 -12.27
CA SER A 830 -52.22 31.71 -12.40
C SER A 830 -52.74 31.60 -13.85
N SER A 831 -54.07 31.59 -13.99
CA SER A 831 -54.75 31.37 -15.28
C SER A 831 -54.39 32.39 -16.37
N THR A 832 -53.89 33.56 -15.99
CA THR A 832 -53.43 34.63 -16.90
C THR A 832 -52.17 34.23 -17.67
N PHE A 833 -51.29 33.44 -17.07
CA PHE A 833 -50.08 32.91 -17.72
C PHE A 833 -50.32 31.52 -18.33
N SER A 834 -51.24 30.73 -17.77
CA SER A 834 -51.52 29.36 -18.23
C SER A 834 -52.31 29.29 -19.55
N SER A 835 -53.27 30.19 -19.78
CA SER A 835 -54.18 30.07 -20.93
C SER A 835 -53.74 30.82 -22.20
N ASP A 836 -52.69 31.65 -22.13
CA ASP A 836 -52.11 32.37 -23.26
C ASP A 836 -50.89 31.61 -23.81
N PRO A 837 -50.93 31.10 -25.07
CA PRO A 837 -49.83 30.34 -25.65
C PRO A 837 -48.49 31.09 -25.64
N ASP A 838 -48.51 32.42 -25.77
CA ASP A 838 -47.31 33.26 -25.81
C ASP A 838 -46.69 33.53 -24.44
N LYS A 839 -47.38 33.17 -23.35
CA LYS A 839 -46.92 33.38 -21.97
C LYS A 839 -46.77 32.09 -21.19
N ASN A 840 -47.41 31.01 -21.64
CA ASN A 840 -47.38 29.72 -20.98
C ASN A 840 -45.94 29.14 -20.93
N PRO A 841 -45.40 28.87 -19.72
CA PRO A 841 -44.05 28.31 -19.57
C PRO A 841 -43.86 26.93 -20.21
N TRP A 842 -44.90 26.08 -20.21
CA TRP A 842 -44.87 24.76 -20.85
C TRP A 842 -44.84 24.88 -22.37
N VAL A 843 -45.68 25.74 -22.97
CA VAL A 843 -45.67 26.01 -24.42
C VAL A 843 -44.31 26.56 -24.85
N LYS A 844 -43.75 27.53 -24.11
CA LYS A 844 -42.41 28.07 -24.41
C LYS A 844 -41.30 27.03 -24.31
N SER A 845 -41.37 26.15 -23.31
CA SER A 845 -40.40 25.07 -23.15
C SER A 845 -40.49 24.10 -24.32
N PHE A 846 -41.70 23.67 -24.70
CA PHE A 846 -41.89 22.74 -25.81
C PHE A 846 -41.51 23.35 -27.17
N THR A 847 -41.84 24.61 -27.44
CA THR A 847 -41.42 25.30 -28.66
C THR A 847 -39.89 25.47 -28.73
N ALA A 848 -39.23 25.75 -27.60
CA ALA A 848 -37.78 25.81 -27.53
C ALA A 848 -37.10 24.44 -27.74
N ILE A 849 -37.70 23.35 -27.23
CA ILE A 849 -37.26 21.96 -27.50
C ILE A 849 -37.36 21.66 -29.00
N LEU A 850 -38.46 22.03 -29.65
CA LEU A 850 -38.68 21.79 -31.08
C LEU A 850 -37.68 22.56 -31.96
N THR A 851 -37.38 23.80 -31.58
CA THR A 851 -36.42 24.64 -32.31
C THR A 851 -34.97 24.14 -32.16
N SER A 852 -34.62 23.60 -30.99
CA SER A 852 -33.24 23.19 -30.68
C SER A 852 -32.90 21.75 -31.05
N GLN A 853 -33.84 20.81 -30.90
CA GLN A 853 -33.61 19.37 -31.09
C GLN A 853 -34.02 18.84 -32.47
N GLY A 854 -34.54 19.70 -33.35
CA GLY A 854 -34.90 19.36 -34.73
C GLY A 854 -35.83 18.14 -34.82
N GLU A 855 -35.41 17.11 -35.56
CA GLU A 855 -36.21 15.89 -35.84
C GLU A 855 -36.56 15.06 -34.59
N HIS A 856 -35.88 15.26 -33.45
CA HIS A 856 -36.16 14.55 -32.19
C HIS A 856 -36.99 15.37 -31.19
N GLY A 857 -37.27 16.64 -31.47
CA GLY A 857 -37.93 17.54 -30.52
C GLY A 857 -39.31 17.05 -30.04
N GLY A 858 -40.17 16.62 -30.95
CA GLY A 858 -41.50 16.11 -30.62
C GLY A 858 -41.50 14.82 -29.81
N GLU A 859 -40.46 13.99 -29.92
CA GLU A 859 -40.30 12.80 -29.08
C GLU A 859 -39.93 13.18 -27.65
N VAL A 860 -39.02 14.16 -27.47
CA VAL A 860 -38.65 14.69 -26.14
C VAL A 860 -39.85 15.31 -25.43
N VAL A 861 -40.69 16.08 -26.13
CA VAL A 861 -41.94 16.62 -25.57
C VAL A 861 -42.87 15.49 -25.11
N ASN A 862 -43.00 14.43 -25.90
CA ASN A 862 -43.83 13.28 -25.53
C ASN A 862 -43.27 12.46 -24.37
N ILE A 863 -41.94 12.41 -24.20
CA ILE A 863 -41.26 11.80 -23.05
C ILE A 863 -41.59 12.59 -21.77
N VAL A 864 -41.44 13.92 -21.78
CA VAL A 864 -41.79 14.78 -20.63
C VAL A 864 -43.23 14.56 -20.20
N LEU A 865 -44.16 14.60 -21.15
CA LEU A 865 -45.60 14.41 -20.89
C LEU A 865 -45.96 12.98 -20.45
N ARG A 866 -45.07 11.99 -20.63
CA ARG A 866 -45.30 10.59 -20.25
C ARG A 866 -44.69 10.26 -18.89
N ASP A 867 -43.45 10.68 -18.68
CA ASP A 867 -42.60 10.14 -17.63
C ASP A 867 -42.45 11.10 -16.44
N GLU A 868 -42.65 12.41 -16.65
CA GLU A 868 -42.41 13.44 -15.62
C GLU A 868 -43.70 14.10 -15.11
N CYS A 869 -44.76 14.18 -15.93
CA CYS A 869 -46.03 14.81 -15.55
C CYS A 869 -47.06 13.79 -15.02
N SER A 870 -47.60 14.01 -13.82
CA SER A 870 -48.71 13.21 -13.27
C SER A 870 -50.09 13.62 -13.84
N GLU A 871 -50.27 14.91 -14.15
CA GLU A 871 -51.44 15.48 -14.79
C GLU A 871 -51.05 16.22 -16.08
N PHE A 872 -51.96 16.31 -17.05
CA PHE A 872 -51.68 16.95 -18.34
C PHE A 872 -51.56 18.48 -18.16
N PRO A 873 -50.41 19.11 -18.49
CA PRO A 873 -50.09 20.47 -18.06
C PRO A 873 -50.61 21.59 -18.98
N LEU A 874 -51.26 21.27 -20.11
CA LEU A 874 -51.69 22.24 -21.11
C LEU A 874 -53.22 22.36 -21.20
N ASP A 875 -53.71 23.60 -21.23
CA ASP A 875 -55.11 23.90 -21.53
C ASP A 875 -55.46 23.62 -23.01
N ILE A 876 -56.76 23.57 -23.34
CA ILE A 876 -57.26 23.26 -24.70
C ILE A 876 -56.67 24.17 -25.79
N LYS A 877 -56.55 25.49 -25.54
CA LYS A 877 -55.98 26.46 -26.49
C LYS A 877 -54.48 26.28 -26.70
N CYS A 878 -53.75 26.01 -25.62
CA CYS A 878 -52.31 25.76 -25.66
C CYS A 878 -52.01 24.42 -26.34
N THR A 879 -52.87 23.43 -26.14
CA THR A 879 -52.79 22.11 -26.80
C THR A 879 -53.02 22.22 -28.31
N GLU A 880 -54.03 22.99 -28.73
CA GLU A 880 -54.28 23.27 -30.14
C GLU A 880 -53.11 24.01 -30.81
N HIS A 881 -52.56 25.03 -30.13
CA HIS A 881 -51.38 25.73 -30.62
C HIS A 881 -50.16 24.81 -30.75
N MET A 882 -49.88 23.98 -29.73
CA MET A 882 -48.77 23.02 -29.79
C MET A 882 -48.94 21.98 -30.90
N PHE A 883 -50.18 21.55 -31.17
CA PHE A 883 -50.48 20.67 -32.29
C PHE A 883 -50.13 21.31 -33.64
N GLU A 884 -50.50 22.57 -33.85
CA GLU A 884 -50.16 23.31 -35.07
C GLU A 884 -48.64 23.52 -35.21
N VAL A 885 -47.94 23.86 -34.13
CA VAL A 885 -46.48 24.04 -34.11
C VAL A 885 -45.77 22.74 -34.48
N LEU A 886 -46.19 21.60 -33.95
CA LEU A 886 -45.59 20.30 -34.27
C LEU A 886 -45.80 19.90 -35.74
N LEU A 887 -46.94 20.26 -36.33
CA LEU A 887 -47.20 20.03 -37.75
C LEU A 887 -46.32 20.92 -38.63
N GLN A 888 -46.10 22.18 -38.26
CA GLN A 888 -45.19 23.09 -38.97
C GLN A 888 -43.74 22.57 -38.98
N HIS A 889 -43.32 21.90 -37.90
CA HIS A 889 -42.00 21.26 -37.79
C HIS A 889 -41.93 19.85 -38.42
N ASN A 890 -42.94 19.43 -39.18
CA ASN A 890 -43.00 18.13 -39.87
C ASN A 890 -42.93 16.91 -38.92
N GLN A 891 -43.50 17.01 -37.71
CA GLN A 891 -43.58 15.92 -36.72
C GLN A 891 -45.02 15.50 -36.42
N PRO A 892 -45.74 14.89 -37.39
CA PRO A 892 -47.16 14.61 -37.27
C PRO A 892 -47.49 13.52 -36.24
N VAL A 893 -46.64 12.51 -36.06
CA VAL A 893 -46.85 11.45 -35.05
C VAL A 893 -46.82 12.02 -33.63
N SER A 894 -45.85 12.90 -33.36
CA SER A 894 -45.73 13.57 -32.06
C SER A 894 -46.88 14.52 -31.78
N ALA A 895 -47.38 15.23 -32.80
CA ALA A 895 -48.56 16.09 -32.71
C ALA A 895 -49.81 15.30 -32.30
N ILE A 896 -50.03 14.15 -32.94
CA ILE A 896 -51.19 13.28 -32.67
C ILE A 896 -51.11 12.69 -31.25
N LYS A 897 -49.91 12.30 -30.79
CA LYS A 897 -49.73 11.79 -29.41
C LYS A 897 -50.10 12.81 -28.34
N ILE A 898 -49.83 14.10 -28.55
CA ILE A 898 -50.20 15.14 -27.58
C ILE A 898 -51.72 15.29 -27.46
N ILE A 899 -52.45 15.28 -28.59
CA ILE A 899 -53.92 15.33 -28.57
C ILE A 899 -54.50 14.07 -27.92
N LEU A 900 -53.96 12.89 -28.25
CA LEU A 900 -54.45 11.64 -27.67
C LEU A 900 -54.19 11.55 -26.15
N LYS A 901 -53.23 12.31 -25.60
CA LYS A 901 -52.98 12.40 -24.15
C LYS A 901 -53.85 13.44 -23.45
N SER A 902 -54.26 14.50 -24.13
CA SER A 902 -55.00 15.63 -23.55
C SER A 902 -56.50 15.35 -23.33
N SER A 903 -57.03 14.25 -23.89
CA SER A 903 -58.43 13.81 -23.75
C SER A 903 -59.47 14.83 -24.25
N TYR A 904 -59.09 15.82 -25.06
CA TYR A 904 -60.01 16.83 -25.61
C TYR A 904 -60.70 16.34 -26.89
N ASP A 905 -61.97 15.93 -26.77
CA ASP A 905 -62.76 15.35 -27.87
C ASP A 905 -62.84 16.24 -29.12
N THR A 906 -62.89 17.57 -28.94
CA THR A 906 -62.99 18.53 -30.05
C THR A 906 -61.74 18.60 -30.94
N LEU A 907 -60.57 18.19 -30.41
CA LEU A 907 -59.30 18.18 -31.13
C LEU A 907 -58.98 16.78 -31.69
N LEU A 908 -59.64 15.73 -31.19
CA LEU A 908 -59.46 14.36 -31.70
C LEU A 908 -59.81 14.25 -33.20
N ASP A 909 -60.87 14.90 -33.66
CA ASP A 909 -61.25 14.87 -35.09
C ASP A 909 -60.15 15.46 -35.99
N LYS A 910 -59.51 16.57 -35.57
CA LYS A 910 -58.38 17.18 -36.30
C LYS A 910 -57.16 16.24 -36.38
N SER A 911 -56.93 15.43 -35.36
CA SER A 911 -55.84 14.44 -35.35
C SER A 911 -56.11 13.26 -36.28
N LEU A 912 -57.38 12.86 -36.42
CA LEU A 912 -57.82 11.75 -37.27
C LEU A 912 -57.80 12.10 -38.76
N ASP A 913 -57.94 13.37 -39.13
CA ASP A 913 -57.82 13.81 -40.54
C ASP A 913 -56.39 13.71 -41.09
N ILE A 914 -55.38 13.74 -40.19
CA ILE A 914 -53.95 13.69 -40.57
C ILE A 914 -53.43 12.25 -40.59
N LEU A 915 -53.99 11.37 -39.75
CA LEU A 915 -53.58 9.96 -39.61
C LEU A 915 -53.51 9.15 -40.93
N PRO A 916 -54.43 9.31 -41.92
CA PRO A 916 -54.39 8.58 -43.19
C PRO A 916 -53.18 8.91 -44.07
N ASN A 917 -52.63 10.12 -43.93
CA ASN A 917 -51.52 10.61 -44.76
C ASN A 917 -50.14 10.18 -44.22
N LEU A 918 -50.11 9.49 -43.07
CA LEU A 918 -48.89 8.92 -42.48
C LEU A 918 -48.47 7.68 -43.26
N THR A 919 -47.42 7.81 -44.06
CA THR A 919 -46.82 6.71 -44.85
C THR A 919 -45.53 6.16 -44.23
N LYS A 920 -45.01 6.83 -43.19
CA LYS A 920 -43.84 6.45 -42.38
C LYS A 920 -44.21 6.51 -40.89
N ASP A 921 -43.55 5.70 -40.06
CA ASP A 921 -43.68 5.66 -38.59
C ASP A 921 -45.07 5.25 -38.04
N THR A 922 -45.80 4.42 -38.80
CA THR A 922 -47.11 3.86 -38.39
C THR A 922 -47.01 2.66 -37.44
N ASP A 923 -45.78 2.20 -37.16
CA ASP A 923 -45.40 1.10 -36.26
C ASP A 923 -45.08 1.56 -34.82
N ASP A 924 -45.40 2.80 -34.45
CA ASP A 924 -45.08 3.33 -33.13
C ASP A 924 -45.99 2.75 -32.02
N ASP A 925 -45.42 1.87 -31.19
CA ASP A 925 -46.12 1.20 -30.08
C ASP A 925 -46.84 2.17 -29.10
N ASP A 926 -46.30 3.37 -28.87
CA ASP A 926 -46.90 4.36 -27.96
C ASP A 926 -48.13 5.02 -28.59
N LEU A 927 -48.07 5.30 -29.90
CA LEU A 927 -49.23 5.78 -30.68
C LEU A 927 -50.34 4.71 -30.70
N LEU A 928 -49.99 3.44 -30.97
CA LEU A 928 -50.94 2.33 -31.01
C LEU A 928 -51.63 2.13 -29.64
N LYS A 929 -50.86 2.22 -28.54
CA LYS A 929 -51.42 2.20 -27.16
C LYS A 929 -52.41 3.33 -26.92
N LEU A 930 -52.09 4.56 -27.34
CA LEU A 930 -52.95 5.73 -27.13
C LEU A 930 -54.24 5.66 -27.97
N ILE A 931 -54.18 5.11 -29.19
CA ILE A 931 -55.36 4.86 -30.03
C ILE A 931 -56.31 3.84 -29.36
N LEU A 932 -55.76 2.78 -28.76
CA LEU A 932 -56.55 1.77 -28.03
C LEU A 932 -57.15 2.33 -26.73
N LYS A 933 -56.38 3.10 -25.95
CA LYS A 933 -56.87 3.74 -24.72
C LYS A 933 -58.05 4.68 -24.99
N ASN A 934 -58.01 5.43 -26.10
CA ASN A 934 -59.09 6.34 -26.50
C ASN A 934 -60.24 5.65 -27.29
N LYS A 935 -60.24 4.32 -27.41
CA LYS A 935 -61.29 3.53 -28.10
C LYS A 935 -61.51 3.93 -29.57
N LEU A 936 -60.46 4.35 -30.26
CA LEU A 936 -60.53 4.84 -31.65
C LEU A 936 -60.37 3.73 -32.71
N SER A 937 -60.28 2.47 -32.30
CA SER A 937 -60.03 1.30 -33.17
C SER A 937 -60.98 1.18 -34.36
N SER A 938 -62.24 1.58 -34.19
CA SER A 938 -63.28 1.57 -35.25
C SER A 938 -63.12 2.67 -36.29
N ARG A 939 -62.55 3.83 -35.91
CA ARG A 939 -62.35 4.97 -36.82
C ARG A 939 -61.08 4.83 -37.65
N VAL A 940 -60.16 3.94 -37.24
CA VAL A 940 -58.87 3.71 -37.92
C VAL A 940 -58.95 2.53 -38.90
N VAL A 941 -60.06 1.77 -38.97
CA VAL A 941 -60.21 0.53 -39.78
C VAL A 941 -59.84 0.71 -41.25
N SER A 942 -60.21 1.85 -41.85
CA SER A 942 -59.92 2.16 -43.25
C SER A 942 -58.53 2.76 -43.48
N MET A 943 -57.70 2.88 -42.43
CA MET A 943 -56.41 3.55 -42.45
C MET A 943 -55.24 2.55 -42.37
N PRO A 944 -54.04 2.89 -42.90
CA PRO A 944 -52.87 1.98 -42.90
C PRO A 944 -52.43 1.50 -41.51
N VAL A 945 -52.63 2.35 -40.49
CA VAL A 945 -52.29 2.09 -39.08
C VAL A 945 -53.05 0.89 -38.50
N PHE A 946 -54.22 0.54 -39.05
CA PHE A 946 -55.04 -0.58 -38.55
C PHE A 946 -54.31 -1.93 -38.62
N SER A 947 -53.54 -2.17 -39.68
CA SER A 947 -52.78 -3.41 -39.83
C SER A 947 -51.73 -3.61 -38.73
N HIS A 948 -51.00 -2.54 -38.39
CA HIS A 948 -50.00 -2.51 -37.31
C HIS A 948 -50.67 -2.57 -35.92
N LEU A 949 -51.84 -1.95 -35.76
CA LEU A 949 -52.67 -2.06 -34.54
C LEU A 949 -53.06 -3.52 -34.23
N ILE A 950 -53.46 -4.28 -35.26
CA ILE A 950 -53.80 -5.70 -35.12
C ILE A 950 -52.56 -6.52 -34.73
N ALA A 951 -51.42 -6.29 -35.40
CA ALA A 951 -50.17 -6.95 -35.05
C ALA A 951 -49.73 -6.67 -33.60
N TYR A 952 -49.87 -5.41 -33.15
CA TYR A 952 -49.57 -4.99 -31.78
C TYR A 952 -50.46 -5.68 -30.74
N ILE A 953 -51.79 -5.73 -30.97
CA ILE A 953 -52.75 -6.43 -30.09
C ILE A 953 -52.40 -7.92 -29.94
N LEU A 954 -52.06 -8.58 -31.05
CA LEU A 954 -51.68 -10.00 -31.06
C LEU A 954 -50.36 -10.25 -30.31
N ASN A 955 -49.40 -9.33 -30.43
CA ASN A 955 -48.14 -9.40 -29.67
C ASN A 955 -48.34 -9.17 -28.16
N CYS A 956 -49.24 -8.25 -27.76
CA CYS A 956 -49.57 -8.01 -26.35
C CYS A 956 -50.24 -9.19 -25.66
N GLN A 957 -50.99 -10.02 -26.39
CA GLN A 957 -51.67 -11.21 -25.86
C GLN A 957 -50.71 -12.23 -25.23
N GLY A 958 -49.43 -12.24 -25.62
CA GLY A 958 -48.40 -13.15 -25.09
C GLY A 958 -47.73 -12.68 -23.80
N GLN A 959 -48.04 -11.49 -23.27
CA GLN A 959 -47.39 -10.93 -22.08
C GLN A 959 -48.24 -11.13 -20.80
N PRO A 960 -47.61 -11.38 -19.62
CA PRO A 960 -48.31 -11.74 -18.37
C PRO A 960 -49.23 -10.64 -17.80
N ASN A 961 -49.05 -9.38 -18.20
CA ASN A 961 -49.87 -8.22 -17.77
C ASN A 961 -50.45 -7.47 -18.99
N CYS A 962 -51.23 -8.13 -19.84
CA CYS A 962 -51.90 -7.48 -20.98
C CYS A 962 -53.01 -6.51 -20.49
N PRO A 963 -52.97 -5.22 -20.82
CA PRO A 963 -53.98 -4.26 -20.39
C PRO A 963 -55.36 -4.54 -20.99
N GLU A 964 -56.43 -4.30 -20.24
CA GLU A 964 -57.82 -4.60 -20.66
C GLU A 964 -58.21 -3.90 -21.99
N TYR A 965 -57.71 -2.66 -22.21
CA TYR A 965 -57.91 -1.89 -23.44
C TYR A 965 -57.20 -2.47 -24.68
N ALA A 966 -56.21 -3.34 -24.48
CA ALA A 966 -55.48 -4.03 -25.56
C ALA A 966 -55.94 -5.50 -25.72
N SER A 967 -57.00 -5.91 -25.01
CA SER A 967 -57.52 -7.27 -25.12
C SER A 967 -58.19 -7.50 -26.48
N PRO A 968 -57.86 -8.60 -27.20
CA PRO A 968 -58.45 -8.87 -28.52
C PRO A 968 -59.98 -8.97 -28.50
N SER A 969 -60.57 -9.39 -27.37
CA SER A 969 -62.03 -9.50 -27.20
C SER A 969 -62.71 -8.14 -27.07
N GLU A 970 -62.12 -7.19 -26.34
CA GLU A 970 -62.70 -5.85 -26.15
C GLU A 970 -62.58 -5.02 -27.43
N VAL A 971 -61.44 -5.08 -28.12
CA VAL A 971 -61.26 -4.40 -29.40
C VAL A 971 -62.18 -4.99 -30.48
N ALA A 972 -62.34 -6.31 -30.54
CA ALA A 972 -63.29 -6.95 -31.45
C ALA A 972 -64.76 -6.57 -31.14
N SER A 973 -65.11 -6.37 -29.86
CA SER A 973 -66.43 -5.87 -29.44
C SER A 973 -66.68 -4.44 -29.95
N GLN A 974 -65.68 -3.56 -29.86
CA GLN A 974 -65.74 -2.19 -30.36
C GLN A 974 -65.89 -2.15 -31.89
N LEU A 975 -65.16 -3.00 -32.62
CA LEU A 975 -65.26 -3.14 -34.08
C LEU A 975 -66.61 -3.72 -34.52
N TYR A 976 -67.14 -4.72 -33.80
CA TYR A 976 -68.43 -5.32 -34.12
C TYR A 976 -69.59 -4.33 -33.91
N LYS A 977 -69.58 -3.55 -32.82
CA LYS A 977 -70.60 -2.53 -32.51
C LYS A 977 -70.67 -1.40 -33.53
N THR A 978 -69.56 -1.14 -34.22
CA THR A 978 -69.44 -0.06 -35.21
C THR A 978 -69.62 -0.52 -36.65
N GLY A 979 -69.95 -1.80 -36.87
CA GLY A 979 -70.29 -2.35 -38.19
C GLY A 979 -69.14 -3.08 -38.91
N ALA A 980 -67.93 -3.09 -38.34
CA ALA A 980 -66.75 -3.79 -38.88
C ALA A 980 -66.69 -5.26 -38.41
N ALA A 981 -67.74 -6.03 -38.74
CA ALA A 981 -67.92 -7.40 -38.25
C ALA A 981 -66.90 -8.41 -38.82
N ALA A 982 -66.42 -8.18 -40.05
CA ALA A 982 -65.43 -9.05 -40.68
C ALA A 982 -64.04 -8.88 -40.02
N GLU A 983 -63.67 -7.64 -39.71
CA GLU A 983 -62.41 -7.26 -39.08
C GLU A 983 -62.37 -7.71 -37.62
N ALA A 984 -63.48 -7.54 -36.88
CA ALA A 984 -63.65 -8.08 -35.53
C ALA A 984 -63.48 -9.61 -35.50
N GLY A 985 -64.10 -10.31 -36.45
CA GLY A 985 -64.00 -11.77 -36.58
C GLY A 985 -62.60 -12.24 -36.97
N SER A 986 -61.92 -11.49 -37.84
CA SER A 986 -60.56 -11.77 -38.27
C SER A 986 -59.58 -11.66 -37.10
N LEU A 987 -59.68 -10.60 -36.29
CA LEU A 987 -58.86 -10.39 -35.09
C LEU A 987 -59.04 -11.55 -34.08
N LEU A 988 -60.28 -11.99 -33.83
CA LEU A 988 -60.56 -13.10 -32.91
C LEU A 988 -60.00 -14.44 -33.40
N LEU A 989 -60.04 -14.70 -34.72
CA LEU A 989 -59.47 -15.90 -35.31
C LEU A 989 -57.94 -15.90 -35.22
N GLN A 990 -57.31 -14.75 -35.45
CA GLN A 990 -55.86 -14.57 -35.33
C GLN A 990 -55.38 -14.67 -33.87
N ALA A 991 -56.12 -14.07 -32.93
CA ALA A 991 -55.82 -14.14 -31.49
C ALA A 991 -55.84 -15.57 -30.93
N ARG A 992 -56.60 -16.48 -31.54
CA ARG A 992 -56.65 -17.91 -31.16
C ARG A 992 -55.66 -18.79 -31.91
N SER A 993 -54.74 -18.19 -32.68
CA SER A 993 -53.76 -18.90 -33.51
C SER A 993 -54.41 -19.91 -34.47
N SER A 994 -55.60 -19.59 -34.99
CA SER A 994 -56.32 -20.45 -35.92
C SER A 994 -55.49 -20.64 -37.20
N HIS A 995 -55.42 -21.85 -37.74
CA HIS A 995 -54.63 -22.14 -38.94
C HIS A 995 -55.01 -21.21 -40.10
N SER A 996 -54.04 -20.68 -40.86
CA SER A 996 -54.24 -19.66 -41.91
C SER A 996 -55.31 -20.03 -42.95
N LEU A 997 -55.38 -21.32 -43.32
CA LEU A 997 -56.43 -21.88 -44.21
C LEU A 997 -57.87 -21.71 -43.69
N LEU A 998 -58.07 -21.53 -42.39
CA LEU A 998 -59.39 -21.32 -41.75
C LEU A 998 -59.72 -19.83 -41.54
N GLN A 999 -58.77 -18.93 -41.78
CA GLN A 999 -58.96 -17.47 -41.67
C GLN A 999 -59.58 -16.87 -42.94
N THR A 1000 -60.70 -17.43 -43.39
CA THR A 1000 -61.44 -16.91 -44.57
C THR A 1000 -62.48 -15.87 -44.15
N PHE A 1001 -62.86 -14.97 -45.08
CA PHE A 1001 -63.86 -13.93 -44.84
C PHE A 1001 -65.18 -14.47 -44.27
N ASN A 1002 -65.68 -15.59 -44.81
CA ASN A 1002 -66.88 -16.25 -44.30
C ASN A 1002 -66.68 -16.81 -42.87
N SER A 1003 -65.49 -17.34 -42.57
CA SER A 1003 -65.17 -17.85 -41.24
C SER A 1003 -65.04 -16.72 -40.22
N ALA A 1004 -64.49 -15.56 -40.61
CA ALA A 1004 -64.42 -14.36 -39.77
C ALA A 1004 -65.82 -13.84 -39.42
N LEU A 1005 -66.72 -13.66 -40.41
CA LEU A 1005 -68.11 -13.24 -40.18
C LEU A 1005 -68.90 -14.23 -39.31
N THR A 1006 -68.72 -15.53 -39.57
CA THR A 1006 -69.39 -16.58 -38.79
C THR A 1006 -68.88 -16.57 -37.34
N SER A 1007 -67.57 -16.42 -37.14
CA SER A 1007 -66.95 -16.36 -35.82
C SER A 1007 -67.36 -15.11 -35.04
N ALA A 1008 -67.37 -13.93 -35.66
CA ALA A 1008 -67.85 -12.70 -35.04
C ALA A 1008 -69.33 -12.81 -34.64
N SER A 1009 -70.18 -13.30 -35.54
CA SER A 1009 -71.60 -13.47 -35.23
C SER A 1009 -71.84 -14.52 -34.14
N HIS A 1010 -71.09 -15.62 -34.09
CA HIS A 1010 -71.22 -16.61 -33.03
C HIS A 1010 -70.74 -16.09 -31.67
N TRP A 1011 -69.66 -15.29 -31.66
CA TRP A 1011 -69.06 -14.76 -30.43
C TRP A 1011 -69.93 -13.68 -29.78
N PHE A 1012 -70.48 -12.77 -30.59
CA PHE A 1012 -71.26 -11.64 -30.08
C PHE A 1012 -72.79 -11.88 -30.10
N LYS A 1013 -73.30 -12.99 -30.67
CA LYS A 1013 -74.72 -13.43 -30.49
C LYS A 1013 -74.99 -14.09 -29.14
N LYS A 1014 -73.95 -14.36 -28.34
CA LYS A 1014 -74.06 -14.92 -26.98
C LYS A 1014 -73.55 -13.97 -25.88
N ALA A 1015 -73.52 -12.67 -26.18
CA ALA A 1015 -73.31 -11.59 -25.23
C ALA A 1015 -74.60 -10.79 -25.04
#